data_AF-A0A7Y3P584-F1
#
_entry.id   AF-A0A7Y3P584-F1
#
_cell.length_a   1.000
_cell.length_b   1.000
_cell.length_c   1.000
_cell.angle_alpha   90.00
_cell.angle_beta   90.00
_cell.angle_gamma   90.00
#
_symmetry.space_group_name_H-M   'P 1'
#
loop_
_entity.id
_entity.type
_entity.pdbx_description
1 polymer ?
#
loop_
_entity_poly.entity_id
_entity_poly.type
_entity_poly.pdbx_seq_one_letter_code
_entity_poly.pdbx_strand_id
1 'polypeptide(L)'
;MTDVARTSVSISVNGRSFDAKAGELLIEAAERSGTYIPRFCYHPRMEPVGVCRMCLVEVEGPRGATLQPACYIKVAEGMSVVTDSEKVKKAQDGVLEFLLANHPLDCPICDKGGECPLQDQTLAHGSGETRFVEEKRHFVKPISIGELVLLDRERCIQCSRCTRFASEVAGEAQIAFSGRGDLIEVAPSPTQPFDSVFSGNTVQICPVGALTAKPYRFSARPWDLDQVESTCTTCAVGCRVAVQSSGNRLTRVLGVDSDPVNHGWLCDKGRFTLDSIDGNESSSDPLSAATRIKEPLVRRDGVLSPVSWGVALAEAARLLERASHQPGGVGAIGGAALTNEGAFAWQRLVRDVLHSENIDAQYGDGLDAALIQALPRATIDEAANARTLVTLCGDLREELPVLFLRLRENVVRQHNSIVELSFGASALRSVATVSLAVRAGEAHVVAQALGRSGGGVPQGAAFSEDDLLAARRLIGESGEGVVFVVGRANLAERAPVIESAVRYLAERFPDAKFLPALRRSNVVGALDMGLSPQLRPGRGFDPGSTGRDCAQQLAALSDGSQRALLLLGGCLLGNVLDVVQASAALERADVVVVTGHGGATLAYADVVLPAAVQHERTGTVTNIEGRVTSVVPKIVAPGSAWPDVAIAAELAELLGQSLGLDSIEMAAKAIEESTGYPALSVLNDATDGVVVGRHSPSTTPRPLDPMANPGIRSVESAGLGALSGATTTTHASSAPSPASATLELVGAGRGVEVPLVDAYSLRLNLSRRLYDQGIAVQGSAALANLTARAVLHLNHFDLDRLGVVTGDLVTMNAARGAVRLPVELDDSVPRGCVEVPFGSLDESGVDVVRPVLDAGAVVTSVRLESR
;
A
#
# COMPACT_ATOMS: atom_id res chain seq x y z
N MET A 1 36.10 23.47 -26.76
CA MET A 1 35.08 24.29 -26.08
C MET A 1 34.16 23.33 -25.38
N THR A 2 34.32 23.20 -24.07
CA THR A 2 33.46 22.39 -23.19
C THR A 2 32.08 23.03 -23.17
N ASP A 3 31.10 22.37 -23.78
CA ASP A 3 29.71 22.79 -23.77
C ASP A 3 29.20 22.60 -22.34
N VAL A 4 29.26 23.67 -21.55
CA VAL A 4 28.68 23.69 -20.20
C VAL A 4 27.18 23.61 -20.41
N ALA A 5 26.58 22.45 -20.15
CA ALA A 5 25.14 22.27 -20.21
C ALA A 5 24.49 23.35 -19.33
N ARG A 6 23.88 24.36 -19.97
CA ARG A 6 23.13 25.39 -19.26
C ARG A 6 22.01 24.70 -18.50
N THR A 7 21.91 24.97 -17.20
CA THR A 7 20.86 24.42 -16.34
C THR A 7 19.50 25.09 -16.57
N SER A 8 19.48 26.31 -17.11
CA SER A 8 18.28 27.04 -17.51
C SER A 8 18.37 27.60 -18.93
N VAL A 9 17.22 27.77 -19.56
CA VAL A 9 17.05 28.44 -20.86
C VAL A 9 15.96 29.51 -20.75
N SER A 10 16.18 30.67 -21.36
CA SER A 10 15.19 31.76 -21.35
C SER A 10 14.21 31.58 -22.50
N ILE A 11 12.91 31.56 -22.20
CA ILE A 11 11.83 31.48 -23.20
C ILE A 11 10.80 32.59 -22.98
N SER A 12 9.99 32.89 -24.00
CA SER A 12 8.86 33.83 -23.92
C SER A 12 7.56 33.11 -24.27
N VAL A 13 6.57 33.20 -23.39
CA VAL A 13 5.21 32.69 -23.62
C VAL A 13 4.23 33.85 -23.49
N ASN A 14 3.47 34.13 -24.54
CA ASN A 14 2.55 35.27 -24.63
C ASN A 14 3.21 36.62 -24.28
N GLY A 15 4.46 36.80 -24.71
CA GLY A 15 5.26 38.00 -24.43
C GLY A 15 5.85 38.09 -23.03
N ARG A 16 5.61 37.10 -22.15
CA ARG A 16 6.21 37.02 -20.81
C ARG A 16 7.44 36.11 -20.84
N SER A 17 8.60 36.68 -20.53
CA SER A 17 9.85 35.93 -20.44
C SER A 17 10.06 35.30 -19.06
N PHE A 18 10.53 34.06 -19.03
CA PHE A 18 10.92 33.36 -17.81
C PHE A 18 11.96 32.27 -18.10
N ASP A 19 12.64 31.83 -17.04
CA ASP A 19 13.64 30.75 -17.12
C ASP A 19 12.97 29.37 -17.00
N ALA A 20 13.18 28.55 -18.04
CA ALA A 20 12.77 27.16 -18.11
C ALA A 20 13.95 26.23 -17.80
N LYS A 21 13.68 25.03 -17.26
CA LYS A 21 14.75 24.03 -17.10
C LYS A 21 15.14 23.53 -18.48
N ALA A 22 16.44 23.45 -18.77
CA ALA A 22 16.89 22.96 -20.07
C ALA A 22 16.35 21.54 -20.33
N GLY A 23 15.66 21.35 -21.46
CA GLY A 23 15.06 20.07 -21.84
C GLY A 23 13.69 19.76 -21.22
N GLU A 24 13.12 20.66 -20.40
CA GLU A 24 11.73 20.59 -19.90
C GLU A 24 10.73 20.64 -21.08
N LEU A 25 9.57 20.00 -20.93
CA LEU A 25 8.51 20.09 -21.93
C LEU A 25 7.90 21.51 -21.90
N LEU A 26 7.57 22.06 -23.08
CA LEU A 26 6.99 23.40 -23.17
C LEU A 26 5.68 23.51 -22.36
N ILE A 27 4.85 22.46 -22.36
CA ILE A 27 3.60 22.46 -21.58
C ILE A 27 3.84 22.59 -20.07
N GLU A 28 4.89 21.97 -19.55
CA GLU A 28 5.25 22.01 -18.12
C GLU A 28 5.85 23.36 -17.75
N ALA A 29 6.73 23.89 -18.61
CA ALA A 29 7.31 25.21 -18.44
C ALA A 29 6.23 26.31 -18.45
N ALA A 30 5.30 26.23 -19.41
CA ALA A 30 4.16 27.15 -19.51
C ALA A 30 3.26 27.08 -18.27
N GLU A 31 2.89 25.88 -17.81
CA GLU A 31 2.04 25.71 -16.63
C GLU A 31 2.72 26.22 -15.36
N ARG A 32 4.03 25.94 -15.18
CA ARG A 32 4.82 26.47 -14.07
C ARG A 32 4.91 28.01 -14.08
N SER A 33 4.85 28.63 -15.25
CA SER A 33 4.78 30.10 -15.40
C SER A 33 3.37 30.69 -15.21
N GLY A 34 2.37 29.85 -14.94
CA GLY A 34 0.96 30.25 -14.78
C GLY A 34 0.19 30.36 -16.10
N THR A 35 0.72 29.81 -17.21
CA THR A 35 0.04 29.79 -18.51
C THR A 35 -0.58 28.41 -18.76
N TYR A 36 -1.90 28.33 -18.77
CA TYR A 36 -2.65 27.11 -19.09
C TYR A 36 -2.71 26.89 -20.61
N ILE A 37 -2.36 25.68 -21.06
CA ILE A 37 -2.51 25.24 -22.47
C ILE A 37 -3.51 24.07 -22.52
N PRO A 38 -4.61 24.13 -23.28
CA PRO A 38 -5.61 23.04 -23.36
C PRO A 38 -5.02 21.67 -23.74
N ARG A 39 -5.50 20.57 -23.12
CA ARG A 39 -4.94 19.21 -23.33
C ARG A 39 -5.92 18.09 -23.00
N PHE A 40 -5.76 16.94 -23.65
CA PHE A 40 -6.45 15.69 -23.27
C PHE A 40 -5.53 14.47 -23.13
N CYS A 41 -4.54 14.27 -24.01
CA CYS A 41 -3.72 13.06 -23.98
C CYS A 41 -2.50 13.17 -23.06
N TYR A 42 -2.07 14.39 -22.73
CA TYR A 42 -0.94 14.63 -21.84
C TYR A 42 -1.31 14.26 -20.39
N HIS A 43 -0.33 13.73 -19.66
CA HIS A 43 -0.39 13.47 -18.23
C HIS A 43 1.04 13.60 -17.67
N PRO A 44 1.27 14.29 -16.54
CA PRO A 44 2.62 14.64 -16.06
C PRO A 44 3.46 13.45 -15.57
N ARG A 45 2.82 12.31 -15.31
CA ARG A 45 3.47 11.06 -14.87
C ARG A 45 3.54 9.99 -15.97
N MET A 46 3.39 10.36 -17.24
CA MET A 46 3.48 9.48 -18.40
C MET A 46 4.28 10.16 -19.53
N GLU A 47 4.87 9.38 -20.44
CA GLU A 47 5.60 9.95 -21.57
C GLU A 47 4.71 10.88 -22.45
N PRO A 48 5.28 11.79 -23.24
CA PRO A 48 4.48 12.61 -24.15
C PRO A 48 4.07 11.82 -25.42
N VAL A 49 2.82 12.02 -25.89
CA VAL A 49 2.28 11.27 -27.05
C VAL A 49 1.74 12.15 -28.18
N GLY A 50 1.24 13.36 -27.89
CA GLY A 50 0.79 14.32 -28.90
C GLY A 50 -0.44 13.91 -29.75
N VAL A 51 -1.25 12.95 -29.30
CA VAL A 51 -2.38 12.39 -30.08
C VAL A 51 -3.56 13.35 -30.19
N CYS A 52 -3.98 13.99 -29.09
CA CYS A 52 -5.22 14.77 -29.07
C CYS A 52 -5.18 16.09 -29.87
N ARG A 53 -3.99 16.60 -30.18
CA ARG A 53 -3.76 17.89 -30.86
C ARG A 53 -4.40 19.13 -30.20
N MET A 54 -4.93 19.02 -28.98
CA MET A 54 -5.55 20.14 -28.27
C MET A 54 -4.52 21.18 -27.77
N CYS A 55 -3.28 20.74 -27.50
CA CYS A 55 -2.20 21.59 -26.99
C CYS A 55 -1.38 22.30 -28.08
N LEU A 56 -1.98 22.56 -29.25
CA LEU A 56 -1.31 23.30 -30.32
C LEU A 56 -1.07 24.75 -29.89
N VAL A 57 0.16 25.20 -30.04
CA VAL A 57 0.61 26.58 -29.81
C VAL A 57 1.40 27.07 -31.00
N GLU A 58 1.44 28.37 -31.21
CA GLU A 58 2.22 28.98 -32.30
C GLU A 58 3.64 29.26 -31.80
N VAL A 59 4.62 28.57 -32.38
CA VAL A 59 6.03 28.70 -32.03
C VAL A 59 6.74 29.44 -33.16
N GLU A 60 7.43 30.53 -32.82
CA GLU A 60 8.26 31.27 -33.77
C GLU A 60 9.55 30.49 -34.07
N GLY A 61 9.77 30.20 -35.35
CA GLY A 61 11.00 29.56 -35.82
C GLY A 61 11.62 30.31 -37.01
N PRO A 62 12.77 29.83 -37.51
CA PRO A 62 13.51 30.49 -38.60
C PRO A 62 12.72 30.63 -39.91
N ARG A 63 11.68 29.80 -40.09
CA ARG A 63 10.81 29.77 -41.28
C ARG A 63 9.45 30.42 -41.03
N GLY A 64 9.30 31.18 -39.94
CA GLY A 64 8.04 31.78 -39.51
C GLY A 64 7.35 30.99 -38.40
N ALA A 65 6.19 31.50 -37.99
CA ALA A 65 5.41 30.97 -36.88
C ALA A 65 4.56 29.76 -37.32
N THR A 66 4.73 28.62 -36.63
CA THR A 66 4.08 27.35 -36.97
C THR A 66 3.36 26.75 -35.75
N LEU A 67 2.24 26.06 -35.98
CA LEU A 67 1.51 25.36 -34.93
C LEU A 67 2.24 24.08 -34.55
N GLN A 68 2.59 23.93 -33.28
CA GLN A 68 3.29 22.77 -32.74
C GLN A 68 2.64 22.30 -31.43
N PRO A 69 2.64 20.99 -31.14
CA PRO A 69 2.06 20.46 -29.90
C PRO A 69 2.98 20.74 -28.71
N ALA A 70 2.52 21.58 -27.77
CA ALA A 70 3.30 21.97 -26.59
C ALA A 70 3.70 20.79 -25.70
N CYS A 71 2.92 19.71 -25.70
CA CYS A 71 3.21 18.53 -24.88
C CYS A 71 4.34 17.66 -25.42
N TYR A 72 4.86 17.91 -26.62
CA TYR A 72 5.86 17.04 -27.26
C TYR A 72 7.19 17.75 -27.53
N ILE A 73 7.18 19.08 -27.57
CA ILE A 73 8.37 19.89 -27.82
C ILE A 73 9.04 20.29 -26.52
N LYS A 74 10.37 20.25 -26.51
CA LYS A 74 11.20 20.72 -25.40
C LYS A 74 11.51 22.20 -25.57
N VAL A 75 11.67 22.90 -24.45
CA VAL A 75 12.07 24.30 -24.44
C VAL A 75 13.50 24.45 -25.00
N ALA A 76 13.73 25.54 -25.74
CA ALA A 76 15.03 25.90 -26.28
C ALA A 76 15.31 27.38 -26.00
N GLU A 77 16.59 27.76 -25.93
CA GLU A 77 16.99 29.15 -25.69
C GLU A 77 16.36 30.10 -26.72
N GLY A 78 15.75 31.18 -26.23
CA GLY A 78 15.13 32.21 -27.05
C GLY A 78 13.81 31.79 -27.72
N MET A 79 13.23 30.64 -27.33
CA MET A 79 11.96 30.17 -27.87
C MET A 79 10.84 31.17 -27.55
N SER A 80 10.08 31.56 -28.57
CA SER A 80 8.94 32.48 -28.48
C SER A 80 7.65 31.76 -28.87
N VAL A 81 6.67 31.78 -27.97
CA VAL A 81 5.44 30.98 -28.05
C VAL A 81 4.23 31.86 -27.81
N VAL A 82 3.21 31.70 -28.66
CA VAL A 82 1.88 32.32 -28.52
C VAL A 82 0.83 31.23 -28.38
N THR A 83 0.03 31.28 -27.31
CA THR A 83 -0.92 30.20 -26.97
C THR A 83 -2.37 30.52 -27.32
N ASP A 84 -2.67 31.74 -27.79
CA ASP A 84 -4.05 32.22 -27.98
C ASP A 84 -4.27 33.05 -29.26
N SER A 85 -3.37 32.89 -30.24
CA SER A 85 -3.52 33.51 -31.57
C SER A 85 -4.77 33.03 -32.29
N GLU A 86 -5.25 33.77 -33.31
CA GLU A 86 -6.41 33.36 -34.11
C GLU A 86 -6.21 31.97 -34.75
N LYS A 87 -4.98 31.64 -35.17
CA LYS A 87 -4.65 30.32 -35.70
C LYS A 87 -4.77 29.23 -34.65
N VAL A 88 -4.29 29.50 -33.43
CA VAL A 88 -4.36 28.55 -32.31
C VAL A 88 -5.81 28.29 -31.91
N LYS A 89 -6.60 29.34 -31.70
CA LYS A 89 -8.03 29.24 -31.37
C LYS A 89 -8.79 28.44 -32.44
N LYS A 90 -8.64 28.82 -33.71
CA LYS A 90 -9.27 28.09 -34.82
C LYS A 90 -8.89 26.61 -34.88
N ALA A 91 -7.64 26.27 -34.56
CA ALA A 91 -7.20 24.88 -34.51
C ALA A 91 -7.81 24.12 -33.33
N GLN A 92 -7.89 24.73 -32.15
CA GLN A 92 -8.52 24.16 -30.95
C GLN A 92 -10.02 23.93 -31.15
N ASP A 93 -10.73 24.92 -31.70
CA ASP A 93 -12.15 24.82 -32.04
C ASP A 93 -12.41 23.63 -32.98
N GLY A 94 -11.58 23.50 -34.03
CA GLY A 94 -11.67 22.40 -34.99
C GLY A 94 -11.38 21.03 -34.35
N VAL A 95 -10.38 20.94 -33.46
CA VAL A 95 -10.10 19.71 -32.71
C VAL A 95 -11.30 19.28 -31.87
N LEU A 96 -11.93 20.21 -31.15
CA LEU A 96 -13.12 19.91 -30.36
C LEU A 96 -14.30 19.46 -31.24
N GLU A 97 -14.52 20.12 -32.37
CA GLU A 97 -15.56 19.71 -33.32
C GLU A 97 -15.33 18.28 -33.83
N PHE A 98 -14.08 17.90 -34.15
CA PHE A 98 -13.75 16.52 -34.55
C PHE A 98 -13.94 15.50 -33.42
N LEU A 99 -13.57 15.84 -32.17
CA LEU A 99 -13.78 14.95 -31.03
C LEU A 99 -15.28 14.74 -30.74
N LEU A 100 -16.09 15.78 -30.91
CA LEU A 100 -17.53 15.75 -30.66
C LEU A 100 -18.34 15.12 -31.80
N ALA A 101 -17.77 14.99 -33.01
CA ALA A 101 -18.43 14.39 -34.17
C ALA A 101 -19.06 13.03 -33.81
N ASN A 102 -18.33 12.18 -33.09
CA ASN A 102 -18.76 10.85 -32.67
C ASN A 102 -19.03 10.69 -31.16
N HIS A 103 -18.86 11.74 -30.36
CA HIS A 103 -19.15 11.67 -28.93
C HIS A 103 -20.68 11.64 -28.69
N PRO A 104 -21.20 10.75 -27.84
CA PRO A 104 -22.64 10.62 -27.61
C PRO A 104 -23.18 11.77 -26.74
N LEU A 105 -24.46 12.08 -26.88
CA LEU A 105 -25.15 13.12 -26.12
C LEU A 105 -25.61 12.63 -24.74
N ASP A 106 -24.73 11.93 -24.04
CA ASP A 106 -25.02 11.24 -22.78
C ASP A 106 -24.81 12.13 -21.53
N CYS A 107 -24.42 13.41 -21.68
CA CYS A 107 -24.00 14.26 -20.56
C CYS A 107 -24.94 14.22 -19.31
N PRO A 108 -26.28 14.23 -19.46
CA PRO A 108 -27.20 14.14 -18.32
C PRO A 108 -27.12 12.83 -17.52
N ILE A 109 -26.77 11.72 -18.18
CA ILE A 109 -26.72 10.38 -17.58
C ILE A 109 -25.29 9.86 -17.36
N CYS A 110 -24.29 10.53 -17.92
CA CYS A 110 -22.88 10.14 -17.83
C CYS A 110 -22.32 10.45 -16.44
N ASP A 111 -21.73 9.47 -15.74
CA ASP A 111 -21.19 9.64 -14.37
C ASP A 111 -20.00 10.61 -14.28
N LYS A 112 -19.34 10.89 -15.41
CA LYS A 112 -18.27 11.89 -15.49
C LYS A 112 -18.80 13.33 -15.65
N GLY A 113 -20.10 13.51 -15.86
CA GLY A 113 -20.70 14.83 -16.10
C GLY A 113 -20.44 15.77 -14.91
N GLY A 114 -19.96 16.98 -15.18
CA GLY A 114 -19.56 17.96 -14.15
C GLY A 114 -18.11 17.84 -13.67
N GLU A 115 -17.38 16.80 -14.09
CA GLU A 115 -15.92 16.66 -13.87
C GLU A 115 -15.20 16.18 -15.14
N CYS A 116 -15.82 16.38 -16.31
CA CYS A 116 -15.36 15.86 -17.58
C CYS A 116 -14.50 16.93 -18.30
N PRO A 117 -13.17 16.75 -18.40
CA PRO A 117 -12.31 17.62 -19.18
C PRO A 117 -12.84 17.97 -20.58
N LEU A 118 -13.46 17.03 -21.28
CA LEU A 118 -14.04 17.29 -22.61
C LEU A 118 -15.19 18.30 -22.51
N GLN A 119 -16.07 18.15 -21.52
CA GLN A 119 -17.18 19.07 -21.30
C GLN A 119 -16.67 20.49 -21.00
N ASP A 120 -15.70 20.60 -20.09
CA ASP A 120 -15.15 21.89 -19.66
C ASP A 120 -14.45 22.62 -20.81
N GLN A 121 -13.63 21.90 -21.59
CA GLN A 121 -12.93 22.50 -22.73
C GLN A 121 -13.88 22.80 -23.90
N THR A 122 -14.93 22.01 -24.12
CA THR A 122 -15.97 22.36 -25.09
C THR A 122 -16.71 23.63 -24.70
N LEU A 123 -16.97 23.84 -23.40
CA LEU A 123 -17.57 25.10 -22.93
C LEU A 123 -16.61 26.29 -23.08
N ALA A 124 -15.32 26.09 -22.78
CA ALA A 124 -14.32 27.16 -22.79
C ALA A 124 -13.82 27.55 -24.18
N HIS A 125 -13.73 26.59 -25.11
CA HIS A 125 -13.08 26.75 -26.41
C HIS A 125 -13.92 26.22 -27.59
N GLY A 126 -15.13 25.69 -27.37
CA GLY A 126 -15.95 25.14 -28.46
C GLY A 126 -16.69 26.23 -29.25
N SER A 127 -17.02 25.92 -30.52
CA SER A 127 -17.81 26.80 -31.40
C SER A 127 -19.29 26.94 -31.01
N GLY A 128 -19.78 26.13 -30.05
CA GLY A 128 -21.20 26.07 -29.64
C GLY A 128 -22.13 25.36 -30.62
N GLU A 129 -21.80 25.36 -31.91
CA GLU A 129 -22.52 24.67 -32.98
C GLU A 129 -21.58 23.69 -33.71
N THR A 130 -22.13 22.62 -34.28
CA THR A 130 -21.38 21.64 -35.07
C THR A 130 -21.88 21.61 -36.51
N ARG A 131 -20.95 21.43 -37.46
CA ARG A 131 -21.25 21.24 -38.88
C ARG A 131 -21.53 19.78 -39.24
N PHE A 132 -21.21 18.85 -38.33
CA PHE A 132 -21.47 17.42 -38.52
C PHE A 132 -22.94 17.10 -38.23
N VAL A 133 -23.63 16.57 -39.22
CA VAL A 133 -25.05 16.19 -39.15
C VAL A 133 -25.27 14.70 -39.38
N GLU A 134 -24.19 13.97 -39.64
CA GLU A 134 -24.17 12.53 -39.85
C GLU A 134 -24.58 11.76 -38.59
N GLU A 135 -25.03 10.53 -38.80
CA GLU A 135 -25.34 9.62 -37.71
C GLU A 135 -24.06 9.33 -36.90
N LYS A 136 -24.17 9.47 -35.57
CA LYS A 136 -23.07 9.17 -34.65
C LYS A 136 -22.87 7.66 -34.56
N ARG A 137 -21.63 7.23 -34.32
CA ARG A 137 -21.33 5.81 -34.10
C ARG A 137 -22.12 5.22 -32.92
N HIS A 138 -22.54 3.96 -33.08
CA HIS A 138 -23.29 3.22 -32.07
C HIS A 138 -22.61 1.89 -31.69
N PHE A 139 -22.46 1.64 -30.39
CA PHE A 139 -21.90 0.41 -29.83
C PHE A 139 -22.75 -0.09 -28.66
N VAL A 140 -22.65 -1.39 -28.36
CA VAL A 140 -23.15 -1.94 -27.09
C VAL A 140 -22.41 -1.26 -25.92
N LYS A 141 -23.18 -0.68 -24.99
CA LYS A 141 -22.67 0.05 -23.83
C LYS A 141 -23.52 -0.19 -22.56
N PRO A 142 -22.93 -0.35 -21.37
CA PRO A 142 -21.50 -0.60 -21.14
C PRO A 142 -21.13 -2.07 -21.45
N ILE A 143 -19.84 -2.33 -21.74
CA ILE A 143 -19.28 -3.69 -21.70
C ILE A 143 -18.36 -3.85 -20.48
N SER A 144 -18.31 -5.06 -19.92
CA SER A 144 -17.34 -5.38 -18.87
C SER A 144 -16.02 -5.79 -19.50
N ILE A 145 -14.93 -5.12 -19.12
CA ILE A 145 -13.57 -5.47 -19.57
C ILE A 145 -12.74 -6.15 -18.48
N GLY A 146 -13.20 -6.07 -17.23
CA GLY A 146 -12.62 -6.72 -16.07
C GLY A 146 -13.63 -6.76 -14.92
N GLU A 147 -13.20 -7.18 -13.73
CA GLU A 147 -14.12 -7.30 -12.60
C GLU A 147 -14.50 -5.96 -11.98
N LEU A 148 -13.62 -4.96 -12.08
CA LEU A 148 -13.81 -3.65 -11.44
C LEU A 148 -14.19 -2.52 -12.43
N VAL A 149 -13.98 -2.74 -13.74
CA VAL A 149 -14.03 -1.68 -14.76
C VAL A 149 -15.01 -2.01 -15.89
N LEU A 150 -15.84 -1.01 -16.22
CA LEU A 150 -16.77 -0.99 -17.35
C LEU A 150 -16.29 0.00 -18.41
N LEU A 151 -16.57 -0.32 -19.68
CA LEU A 151 -16.21 0.48 -20.84
C LEU A 151 -17.45 0.89 -21.67
N ASP A 152 -17.71 2.18 -21.75
CA ASP A 152 -18.64 2.82 -22.68
C ASP A 152 -17.85 3.35 -23.90
N ARG A 153 -17.71 2.51 -24.93
CA ARG A 153 -16.83 2.76 -26.08
C ARG A 153 -17.17 4.02 -26.87
N GLU A 154 -18.45 4.34 -27.01
CA GLU A 154 -18.91 5.53 -27.72
C GLU A 154 -18.32 6.82 -27.14
N ARG A 155 -18.11 6.87 -25.82
CA ARG A 155 -17.59 8.06 -25.11
C ARG A 155 -16.09 8.26 -25.28
N CYS A 156 -15.34 7.26 -25.74
CA CYS A 156 -13.88 7.32 -25.84
C CYS A 156 -13.40 8.32 -26.91
N ILE A 157 -12.52 9.25 -26.52
CA ILE A 157 -11.87 10.22 -27.41
C ILE A 157 -10.46 9.79 -27.87
N GLN A 158 -10.13 8.51 -27.69
CA GLN A 158 -8.88 7.91 -28.20
C GLN A 158 -7.59 8.64 -27.73
N CYS A 159 -7.63 9.21 -26.52
CA CYS A 159 -6.50 9.98 -25.96
C CYS A 159 -5.30 9.15 -25.51
N SER A 160 -5.40 7.82 -25.57
CA SER A 160 -4.40 6.80 -25.17
C SER A 160 -3.98 6.76 -23.70
N ARG A 161 -4.52 7.60 -22.81
CA ARG A 161 -4.13 7.60 -21.38
C ARG A 161 -4.26 6.24 -20.68
N CYS A 162 -5.37 5.53 -20.89
CA CYS A 162 -5.63 4.25 -20.23
C CYS A 162 -4.69 3.13 -20.72
N THR A 163 -4.53 2.99 -22.04
CA THR A 163 -3.64 1.99 -22.63
C THR A 163 -2.18 2.26 -22.27
N ARG A 164 -1.79 3.54 -22.25
CA ARG A 164 -0.44 3.95 -21.85
C ARG A 164 -0.17 3.78 -20.37
N PHE A 165 -1.13 4.07 -19.51
CA PHE A 165 -1.00 3.75 -18.08
C PHE A 165 -0.76 2.24 -17.89
N ALA A 166 -1.59 1.41 -18.54
CA ALA A 166 -1.49 -0.03 -18.46
C ALA A 166 -0.09 -0.53 -18.91
N SER A 167 0.42 -0.09 -20.05
CA SER A 167 1.72 -0.55 -20.56
C SER A 167 2.93 0.12 -19.90
N GLU A 168 2.91 1.45 -19.73
CA GLU A 168 4.09 2.24 -19.33
C GLU A 168 4.26 2.31 -17.82
N VAL A 169 3.16 2.43 -17.07
CA VAL A 169 3.18 2.64 -15.61
C VAL A 169 3.00 1.32 -14.88
N ALA A 170 1.88 0.63 -15.11
CA ALA A 170 1.60 -0.65 -14.47
C ALA A 170 2.51 -1.78 -14.99
N GLY A 171 2.98 -1.69 -16.24
CA GLY A 171 3.79 -2.74 -16.87
C GLY A 171 2.98 -3.93 -17.37
N GLU A 172 1.66 -3.77 -17.48
CA GLU A 172 0.69 -4.80 -17.81
C GLU A 172 -0.17 -4.31 -18.97
N ALA A 173 0.23 -4.61 -20.21
CA ALA A 173 -0.48 -4.19 -21.43
C ALA A 173 -1.78 -4.99 -21.68
N GLN A 174 -2.62 -5.13 -20.65
CA GLN A 174 -3.87 -5.89 -20.67
C GLN A 174 -4.99 -5.20 -21.47
N ILE A 175 -4.86 -3.89 -21.73
CA ILE A 175 -5.75 -3.15 -22.63
C ILE A 175 -4.92 -2.39 -23.68
N ALA A 176 -5.41 -2.39 -24.91
CA ALA A 176 -4.76 -1.70 -26.04
C ALA A 176 -5.81 -1.14 -27.00
N PHE A 177 -5.38 -0.40 -28.01
CA PHE A 177 -6.26 -0.05 -29.12
C PHE A 177 -6.39 -1.22 -30.09
N SER A 178 -7.61 -1.50 -30.53
CA SER A 178 -7.96 -2.43 -31.60
C SER A 178 -8.65 -1.67 -32.74
N GLY A 179 -8.55 -2.18 -33.96
CA GLY A 179 -9.10 -1.54 -35.15
C GLY A 179 -8.17 -0.50 -35.80
N ARG A 180 -8.69 0.23 -36.80
CA ARG A 180 -7.98 1.29 -37.55
C ARG A 180 -8.96 2.40 -37.94
N GLY A 181 -8.44 3.60 -38.15
CA GLY A 181 -9.24 4.75 -38.57
C GLY A 181 -10.28 5.13 -37.51
N ASP A 182 -11.50 5.39 -37.94
CA ASP A 182 -12.65 5.75 -37.10
C ASP A 182 -13.18 4.58 -36.24
N LEU A 183 -12.87 3.33 -36.63
CA LEU A 183 -13.25 2.12 -35.91
C LEU A 183 -12.29 1.75 -34.76
N ILE A 184 -11.32 2.60 -34.43
CA ILE A 184 -10.39 2.32 -33.35
C ILE A 184 -11.08 2.41 -31.97
N GLU A 185 -10.96 1.35 -31.18
CA GLU A 185 -11.55 1.22 -29.85
C GLU A 185 -10.55 0.68 -28.83
N VAL A 186 -10.78 0.94 -27.55
CA VAL A 186 -10.03 0.28 -26.47
C VAL A 186 -10.59 -1.12 -26.30
N ALA A 187 -9.72 -2.13 -26.30
CA ALA A 187 -10.09 -3.53 -26.13
C ALA A 187 -9.15 -4.21 -25.12
N PRO A 188 -9.65 -5.16 -24.31
CA PRO A 188 -8.80 -6.03 -23.50
C PRO A 188 -7.99 -6.98 -24.38
N SER A 189 -6.98 -7.61 -23.77
CA SER A 189 -6.23 -8.69 -24.40
C SER A 189 -7.17 -9.84 -24.81
N PRO A 190 -6.95 -10.49 -25.97
CA PRO A 190 -7.71 -11.68 -26.35
C PRO A 190 -7.54 -12.86 -25.38
N THR A 191 -6.44 -12.89 -24.62
CA THR A 191 -6.07 -14.04 -23.79
C THR A 191 -6.41 -13.87 -22.32
N GLN A 192 -6.68 -12.64 -21.85
CA GLN A 192 -6.94 -12.37 -20.44
C GLN A 192 -7.77 -11.10 -20.25
N PRO A 193 -8.64 -11.06 -19.22
CA PRO A 193 -9.39 -9.86 -18.86
C PRO A 193 -8.46 -8.73 -18.36
N PHE A 194 -9.04 -7.54 -18.18
CA PHE A 194 -8.36 -6.42 -17.51
C PHE A 194 -8.48 -6.55 -15.99
N ASP A 195 -7.63 -7.37 -15.40
CA ASP A 195 -7.60 -7.72 -13.97
C ASP A 195 -6.37 -7.17 -13.23
N SER A 196 -5.62 -6.27 -13.87
CA SER A 196 -4.52 -5.51 -13.28
C SER A 196 -4.90 -4.97 -11.91
N VAL A 197 -4.02 -5.13 -10.93
CA VAL A 197 -4.19 -4.57 -9.57
C VAL A 197 -4.15 -3.05 -9.50
N PHE A 198 -3.98 -2.40 -10.65
CA PHE A 198 -3.96 -0.94 -10.84
C PHE A 198 -5.09 -0.46 -11.75
N SER A 199 -6.07 -1.32 -12.07
CA SER A 199 -7.09 -1.06 -13.09
C SER A 199 -7.87 0.24 -12.84
N GLY A 200 -8.14 0.57 -11.57
CA GLY A 200 -8.90 1.74 -11.18
C GLY A 200 -8.21 3.08 -11.49
N ASN A 201 -6.89 3.11 -11.71
CA ASN A 201 -6.22 4.33 -12.16
C ASN A 201 -6.66 4.72 -13.57
N THR A 202 -7.03 3.75 -14.43
CA THR A 202 -7.52 4.04 -15.78
C THR A 202 -8.87 4.76 -15.78
N VAL A 203 -9.71 4.49 -14.76
CA VAL A 203 -10.98 5.19 -14.53
C VAL A 203 -10.73 6.64 -14.10
N GLN A 204 -9.77 6.86 -13.19
CA GLN A 204 -9.41 8.19 -12.71
C GLN A 204 -8.87 9.07 -13.85
N ILE A 205 -7.87 8.61 -14.60
CA ILE A 205 -7.20 9.42 -15.63
C ILE A 205 -8.01 9.60 -16.92
N CYS A 206 -9.08 8.82 -17.12
CA CYS A 206 -9.93 8.94 -18.30
C CYS A 206 -10.58 10.33 -18.33
N PRO A 207 -10.34 11.16 -19.35
CA PRO A 207 -10.85 12.54 -19.41
C PRO A 207 -12.35 12.62 -19.78
N VAL A 208 -13.00 11.47 -19.93
CA VAL A 208 -14.39 11.29 -20.36
C VAL A 208 -14.99 10.10 -19.61
N GLY A 209 -16.31 9.92 -19.64
CA GLY A 209 -16.98 8.79 -19.00
C GLY A 209 -16.88 7.47 -19.77
N ALA A 210 -15.75 7.18 -20.42
CA ALA A 210 -15.55 5.96 -21.18
C ALA A 210 -15.19 4.77 -20.27
N LEU A 211 -14.24 4.95 -19.36
CA LEU A 211 -13.92 3.95 -18.34
C LEU A 211 -14.58 4.37 -17.03
N THR A 212 -15.40 3.49 -16.47
CA THR A 212 -16.14 3.73 -15.21
C THR A 212 -15.91 2.56 -14.25
N ALA A 213 -15.87 2.85 -12.96
CA ALA A 213 -15.74 1.82 -11.93
C ALA A 213 -17.12 1.21 -11.64
N LYS A 214 -17.22 -0.13 -11.60
CA LYS A 214 -18.48 -0.81 -11.24
C LYS A 214 -19.08 -0.32 -9.92
N PRO A 215 -18.31 -0.12 -8.82
CA PRO A 215 -18.87 0.30 -7.53
C PRO A 215 -19.44 1.72 -7.50
N TYR A 216 -19.07 2.60 -8.44
CA TYR A 216 -19.50 4.00 -8.47
C TYR A 216 -20.58 4.28 -9.52
N ARG A 217 -20.76 3.38 -10.51
CA ARG A 217 -21.64 3.65 -11.65
C ARG A 217 -23.07 3.90 -11.20
N PHE A 218 -23.62 5.05 -11.57
CA PHE A 218 -24.96 5.51 -11.18
C PHE A 218 -25.20 5.64 -9.67
N SER A 219 -24.14 5.82 -8.86
CA SER A 219 -24.26 5.98 -7.41
C SER A 219 -24.50 7.44 -6.99
N ALA A 220 -23.82 8.41 -7.61
CA ALA A 220 -23.94 9.85 -7.32
C ALA A 220 -23.45 10.70 -8.49
N ARG A 221 -23.80 12.00 -8.52
CA ARG A 221 -23.22 12.95 -9.48
C ARG A 221 -21.99 13.64 -8.88
N PRO A 222 -20.96 13.98 -9.67
CA PRO A 222 -19.74 14.64 -9.19
C PRO A 222 -19.96 15.93 -8.38
N TRP A 223 -21.02 16.70 -8.66
CA TRP A 223 -21.34 17.91 -7.91
C TRP A 223 -22.04 17.65 -6.57
N ASP A 224 -22.61 16.45 -6.37
CA ASP A 224 -23.24 16.02 -5.10
C ASP A 224 -22.20 15.48 -4.11
N LEU A 225 -20.94 15.36 -4.53
CA LEU A 225 -19.87 14.79 -3.72
C LEU A 225 -19.15 15.86 -2.91
N ASP A 226 -18.98 15.56 -1.62
CA ASP A 226 -18.05 16.28 -0.78
C ASP A 226 -16.72 15.53 -0.73
N GLN A 227 -15.61 16.26 -0.69
CA GLN A 227 -14.26 15.71 -0.72
C GLN A 227 -13.44 16.19 0.47
N VAL A 228 -12.53 15.33 0.95
CA VAL A 228 -11.44 15.72 1.84
C VAL A 228 -10.16 15.01 1.39
N GLU A 229 -9.01 15.61 1.68
CA GLU A 229 -7.74 14.95 1.50
C GLU A 229 -7.35 14.16 2.76
N SER A 230 -6.80 12.96 2.59
CA SER A 230 -6.43 12.06 3.68
C SER A 230 -5.30 11.11 3.24
N THR A 231 -4.93 10.18 4.12
CA THR A 231 -3.96 9.12 3.83
C THR A 231 -4.66 7.76 3.76
N CYS A 232 -4.34 6.96 2.75
CA CYS A 232 -4.79 5.58 2.64
C CYS A 232 -4.09 4.69 3.67
N THR A 233 -4.88 3.99 4.49
CA THR A 233 -4.38 3.11 5.56
C THR A 233 -4.62 1.63 5.26
N THR A 234 -4.70 1.24 3.99
CA THR A 234 -4.93 -0.16 3.59
C THR A 234 -3.64 -0.99 3.57
N CYS A 235 -2.48 -0.37 3.32
CA CYS A 235 -1.15 -0.96 3.48
C CYS A 235 -0.16 0.07 4.05
N ALA A 236 1.11 -0.29 4.14
CA ALA A 236 2.14 0.52 4.78
C ALA A 236 2.74 1.65 3.94
N VAL A 237 2.36 1.79 2.66
CA VAL A 237 2.92 2.85 1.78
C VAL A 237 2.43 4.25 2.19
N GLY A 238 1.20 4.36 2.68
CA GLY A 238 0.62 5.66 3.07
C GLY A 238 0.31 6.57 1.88
N CYS A 239 -0.39 6.06 0.86
CA CYS A 239 -0.71 6.84 -0.34
C CYS A 239 -1.60 8.04 -0.01
N ARG A 240 -1.33 9.21 -0.61
CA ARG A 240 -2.16 10.41 -0.48
C ARG A 240 -3.43 10.26 -1.30
N VAL A 241 -4.59 10.55 -0.70
CA VAL A 241 -5.90 10.30 -1.30
C VAL A 241 -6.88 11.45 -1.13
N ALA A 242 -7.75 11.60 -2.12
CA ALA A 242 -8.96 12.39 -2.05
C ALA A 242 -10.13 11.43 -1.80
N VAL A 243 -10.71 11.53 -0.61
CA VAL A 243 -11.82 10.69 -0.16
C VAL A 243 -13.12 11.45 -0.41
N GLN A 244 -14.06 10.80 -1.09
CA GLN A 244 -15.33 11.42 -1.47
C GLN A 244 -16.51 10.66 -0.88
N SER A 245 -17.49 11.42 -0.41
CA SER A 245 -18.74 10.86 0.13
C SER A 245 -19.96 11.60 -0.39
N SER A 246 -21.10 10.92 -0.33
CA SER A 246 -22.42 11.49 -0.53
C SER A 246 -23.37 10.92 0.52
N GLY A 247 -24.15 11.77 1.19
CA GLY A 247 -25.08 11.32 2.23
C GLY A 247 -24.43 10.53 3.37
N ASN A 248 -23.20 10.88 3.78
CA ASN A 248 -22.39 10.17 4.77
C ASN A 248 -22.05 8.70 4.41
N ARG A 249 -21.99 8.37 3.11
CA ARG A 249 -21.45 7.10 2.59
C ARG A 249 -20.26 7.33 1.69
N LEU A 250 -19.24 6.50 1.80
CA LEU A 250 -18.08 6.57 0.90
C LEU A 250 -18.50 6.21 -0.52
N THR A 251 -18.05 7.01 -1.48
CA THR A 251 -18.40 6.82 -2.90
C THR A 251 -17.17 6.60 -3.77
N ARG A 252 -16.08 7.33 -3.53
CA ARG A 252 -14.84 7.22 -4.30
C ARG A 252 -13.62 7.52 -3.42
N VAL A 253 -12.52 6.85 -3.75
CA VAL A 253 -11.17 7.21 -3.29
C VAL A 253 -10.32 7.44 -4.53
N LEU A 254 -9.77 8.65 -4.67
CA LEU A 254 -8.93 9.05 -5.79
C LEU A 254 -7.50 9.29 -5.30
N GLY A 255 -6.50 8.95 -6.12
CA GLY A 255 -5.10 9.16 -5.75
C GLY A 255 -4.69 10.61 -5.99
N VAL A 256 -4.11 11.25 -4.98
CA VAL A 256 -3.60 12.62 -5.08
C VAL A 256 -2.10 12.56 -5.36
N ASP A 257 -1.61 13.43 -6.26
CA ASP A 257 -0.20 13.49 -6.58
C ASP A 257 0.61 13.82 -5.32
N SER A 258 1.55 12.95 -4.99
CA SER A 258 2.53 13.13 -3.93
C SER A 258 3.86 12.71 -4.54
N ASP A 259 4.76 13.69 -4.66
CA ASP A 259 6.07 13.45 -5.25
C ASP A 259 6.87 12.40 -4.48
N PRO A 260 6.91 12.41 -3.13
CA PRO A 260 7.69 11.41 -2.40
C PRO A 260 7.04 10.04 -2.25
N VAL A 261 5.72 9.92 -2.45
CA VAL A 261 4.99 8.68 -2.13
C VAL A 261 4.37 8.04 -3.37
N ASN A 262 3.18 8.44 -3.80
CA ASN A 262 2.38 7.64 -4.73
C ASN A 262 2.26 8.19 -6.16
N HIS A 263 2.77 9.38 -6.47
CA HIS A 263 2.65 9.99 -7.81
C HIS A 263 1.19 10.04 -8.34
N GLY A 264 0.19 10.09 -7.45
CA GLY A 264 -1.24 10.09 -7.82
C GLY A 264 -1.83 8.70 -8.10
N TRP A 265 -1.01 7.64 -8.07
CA TRP A 265 -1.44 6.26 -8.29
C TRP A 265 -1.97 5.62 -7.02
N LEU A 266 -2.91 4.68 -7.19
CA LEU A 266 -3.39 3.79 -6.13
C LEU A 266 -3.44 2.35 -6.61
N CYS A 267 -3.35 1.39 -5.68
CA CYS A 267 -3.78 0.03 -5.97
C CYS A 267 -5.29 -0.09 -5.86
N ASP A 268 -5.85 -1.13 -6.49
CA ASP A 268 -7.29 -1.37 -6.50
C ASP A 268 -7.83 -1.69 -5.10
N LYS A 269 -7.05 -2.36 -4.25
CA LYS A 269 -7.39 -2.57 -2.83
C LYS A 269 -7.57 -1.25 -2.09
N GLY A 270 -6.66 -0.29 -2.27
CA GLY A 270 -6.78 1.04 -1.63
C GLY A 270 -7.92 1.89 -2.21
N ARG A 271 -8.44 1.55 -3.39
CA ARG A 271 -9.45 2.32 -4.12
C ARG A 271 -10.88 1.81 -3.89
N PHE A 272 -11.06 0.50 -3.79
CA PHE A 272 -12.36 -0.18 -3.83
C PHE A 272 -12.75 -0.87 -2.52
N THR A 273 -12.20 -0.44 -1.39
CA THR A 273 -12.53 -0.94 -0.04
C THR A 273 -13.73 -0.24 0.60
N LEU A 274 -14.51 0.53 -0.16
CA LEU A 274 -15.59 1.40 0.32
C LEU A 274 -16.61 0.64 1.19
N ASP A 275 -17.14 -0.47 0.69
CA ASP A 275 -18.18 -1.24 1.39
C ASP A 275 -17.66 -1.89 2.68
N SER A 276 -16.35 -2.16 2.76
CA SER A 276 -15.75 -2.72 4.00
C SER A 276 -15.76 -1.70 5.15
N ILE A 277 -15.78 -0.41 4.84
CA ILE A 277 -15.79 0.69 5.82
C ILE A 277 -17.24 1.04 6.18
N ASP A 278 -18.06 1.32 5.17
CA ASP A 278 -19.50 1.64 5.34
C ASP A 278 -20.28 0.47 5.99
N GLY A 279 -19.75 -0.75 5.84
CA GLY A 279 -20.32 -1.99 6.32
C GLY A 279 -21.13 -2.69 5.24
N ASN A 280 -20.91 -4.00 5.10
CA ASN A 280 -21.70 -4.82 4.21
C ASN A 280 -23.09 -5.07 4.83
N GLU A 281 -24.13 -4.40 4.32
CA GLU A 281 -25.51 -4.52 4.82
C GLU A 281 -26.09 -5.94 4.69
N SER A 282 -25.51 -6.79 3.84
CA SER A 282 -25.95 -8.18 3.68
C SER A 282 -25.48 -9.12 4.79
N SER A 283 -24.51 -8.71 5.62
CA SER A 283 -23.97 -9.54 6.71
C SER A 283 -24.30 -8.94 8.08
N SER A 284 -24.92 -9.75 8.93
CA SER A 284 -25.22 -9.42 10.34
C SER A 284 -24.50 -10.34 11.34
N ASP A 285 -23.74 -11.33 10.84
CA ASP A 285 -23.00 -12.27 11.66
C ASP A 285 -21.71 -11.62 12.16
N PRO A 286 -21.52 -11.40 13.48
CA PRO A 286 -20.29 -10.80 14.01
C PRO A 286 -19.03 -11.64 13.70
N LEU A 287 -19.17 -12.94 13.41
CA LEU A 287 -18.05 -13.82 13.05
C LEU A 287 -17.58 -13.63 11.60
N SER A 288 -18.40 -12.99 10.76
CA SER A 288 -18.03 -12.61 9.41
C SER A 288 -17.14 -11.37 9.43
N ALA A 289 -16.01 -11.43 8.73
CA ALA A 289 -15.14 -10.26 8.57
C ALA A 289 -15.78 -9.15 7.73
N ALA A 290 -16.85 -9.46 6.99
CA ALA A 290 -17.63 -8.47 6.25
C ALA A 290 -18.57 -7.65 7.15
N THR A 291 -18.80 -8.11 8.39
CA THR A 291 -19.72 -7.44 9.32
C THR A 291 -19.02 -6.31 10.05
N ARG A 292 -19.59 -5.11 9.95
CA ARG A 292 -19.17 -3.99 10.77
C ARG A 292 -19.89 -3.99 12.11
N ILE A 293 -19.12 -4.06 13.21
CA ILE A 293 -19.64 -3.95 14.57
C ILE A 293 -19.98 -2.48 14.87
N LYS A 294 -21.22 -2.21 15.23
CA LYS A 294 -21.78 -0.85 15.42
C LYS A 294 -22.05 -0.49 16.88
N GLU A 295 -22.08 -1.48 17.75
CA GLU A 295 -22.38 -1.35 19.17
C GLU A 295 -21.53 -2.33 20.00
N PRO A 296 -21.24 -2.01 21.27
CA PRO A 296 -20.50 -2.90 22.14
C PRO A 296 -21.22 -4.23 22.36
N LEU A 297 -20.47 -5.33 22.31
CA LEU A 297 -20.99 -6.67 22.56
C LEU A 297 -20.32 -7.26 23.79
N VAL A 298 -21.10 -7.96 24.63
CA VAL A 298 -20.58 -8.74 25.76
C VAL A 298 -21.12 -10.16 25.66
N ARG A 299 -20.27 -11.15 25.89
CA ARG A 299 -20.67 -12.56 25.90
C ARG A 299 -21.49 -12.86 27.14
N ARG A 300 -22.71 -13.36 26.93
CA ARG A 300 -23.61 -13.85 27.99
C ARG A 300 -24.22 -15.17 27.52
N ASP A 301 -24.21 -16.18 28.37
CA ASP A 301 -24.73 -17.52 28.06
C ASP A 301 -24.17 -18.10 26.74
N GLY A 302 -22.88 -17.83 26.48
CA GLY A 302 -22.17 -18.29 25.27
C GLY A 302 -22.39 -17.44 24.02
N VAL A 303 -23.25 -16.43 24.04
CA VAL A 303 -23.60 -15.60 22.87
C VAL A 303 -23.19 -14.13 23.07
N LEU A 304 -22.62 -13.51 22.04
CA LEU A 304 -22.34 -12.07 22.02
C LEU A 304 -23.66 -11.30 21.91
N SER A 305 -23.96 -10.50 22.94
CA SER A 305 -25.18 -9.70 23.00
C SER A 305 -24.85 -8.21 23.04
N PRO A 306 -25.57 -7.36 22.29
CA PRO A 306 -25.45 -5.91 22.39
C PRO A 306 -25.68 -5.36 23.79
N VAL A 307 -24.85 -4.42 24.22
CA VAL A 307 -24.96 -3.71 25.49
C VAL A 307 -24.56 -2.24 25.34
N SER A 308 -24.90 -1.41 26.33
CA SER A 308 -24.40 -0.04 26.40
C SER A 308 -22.89 0.01 26.65
N TRP A 309 -22.22 1.07 26.17
CA TRP A 309 -20.80 1.34 26.42
C TRP A 309 -20.38 1.21 27.89
N GLY A 310 -21.13 1.81 28.83
CA GLY A 310 -20.79 1.73 30.25
C GLY A 310 -20.75 0.29 30.79
N VAL A 311 -21.64 -0.59 30.31
CA VAL A 311 -21.65 -2.01 30.68
C VAL A 311 -20.46 -2.75 30.07
N ALA A 312 -20.17 -2.52 28.78
CA ALA A 312 -19.05 -3.19 28.11
C ALA A 312 -17.70 -2.76 28.69
N LEU A 313 -17.50 -1.47 28.92
CA LEU A 313 -16.26 -0.93 29.49
C LEU A 313 -16.06 -1.41 30.94
N ALA A 314 -17.11 -1.38 31.76
CA ALA A 314 -17.02 -1.90 33.14
C ALA A 314 -16.68 -3.38 33.16
N GLU A 315 -17.28 -4.18 32.26
CA GLU A 315 -16.97 -5.61 32.18
C GLU A 315 -15.55 -5.86 31.67
N ALA A 316 -15.10 -5.14 30.64
CA ALA A 316 -13.72 -5.21 30.15
C ALA A 316 -12.71 -4.82 31.23
N ALA A 317 -12.91 -3.69 31.92
CA ALA A 317 -12.04 -3.23 33.01
C ALA A 317 -11.95 -4.29 34.13
N ARG A 318 -13.10 -4.79 34.60
CA ARG A 318 -13.16 -5.85 35.62
C ARG A 318 -12.45 -7.13 35.19
N LEU A 319 -12.57 -7.53 33.92
CA LEU A 319 -11.92 -8.72 33.38
C LEU A 319 -10.39 -8.53 33.31
N LEU A 320 -9.94 -7.38 32.82
CA LEU A 320 -8.52 -7.05 32.66
C LEU A 320 -7.81 -6.85 34.00
N GLU A 321 -8.45 -6.16 34.96
CA GLU A 321 -7.94 -5.98 36.32
C GLU A 321 -7.69 -7.33 37.01
N ARG A 322 -8.63 -8.27 36.89
CA ARG A 322 -8.45 -9.61 37.47
C ARG A 322 -7.25 -10.35 36.87
N ALA A 323 -7.01 -10.19 35.58
CA ALA A 323 -5.88 -10.82 34.90
C ALA A 323 -4.54 -10.13 35.21
N SER A 324 -4.53 -8.81 35.46
CA SER A 324 -3.31 -8.05 35.76
C SER A 324 -2.74 -8.35 37.16
N HIS A 325 -3.52 -8.95 38.06
CA HIS A 325 -3.02 -9.46 39.34
C HIS A 325 -1.91 -10.52 39.19
N GLN A 326 -1.86 -11.23 38.06
CA GLN A 326 -0.72 -12.08 37.69
C GLN A 326 0.30 -11.23 36.92
N PRO A 327 1.58 -11.19 37.34
CA PRO A 327 2.62 -10.52 36.57
C PRO A 327 2.68 -11.05 35.13
N GLY A 328 2.55 -10.15 34.15
CA GLY A 328 2.49 -10.52 32.72
C GLY A 328 1.23 -11.32 32.35
N GLY A 329 0.18 -11.26 33.17
CA GLY A 329 -1.09 -11.96 32.95
C GLY A 329 -1.95 -11.37 31.83
N VAL A 330 -1.72 -10.10 31.47
CA VAL A 330 -2.37 -9.43 30.33
C VAL A 330 -1.36 -9.31 29.19
N GLY A 331 -1.80 -9.48 27.95
CA GLY A 331 -1.03 -9.07 26.78
C GLY A 331 -1.90 -8.40 25.73
N ALA A 332 -1.26 -7.71 24.80
CA ALA A 332 -1.91 -7.03 23.68
C ALA A 332 -1.25 -7.42 22.35
N ILE A 333 -2.08 -7.74 21.34
CA ILE A 333 -1.64 -8.09 19.99
C ILE A 333 -2.42 -7.26 18.96
N GLY A 334 -1.71 -6.78 17.95
CA GLY A 334 -2.25 -5.99 16.85
C GLY A 334 -2.12 -4.50 17.10
N GLY A 335 -2.89 -3.71 16.37
CA GLY A 335 -2.86 -2.25 16.49
C GLY A 335 -1.91 -1.56 15.51
N ALA A 336 -1.19 -2.30 14.66
CA ALA A 336 -0.40 -1.71 13.58
C ALA A 336 -1.21 -0.71 12.76
N ALA A 337 -2.46 -1.05 12.41
CA ALA A 337 -3.31 -0.22 11.58
C ALA A 337 -4.00 0.94 12.33
N LEU A 338 -3.71 1.19 13.60
CA LEU A 338 -4.29 2.34 14.35
C LEU A 338 -3.63 3.65 13.94
N THR A 339 -4.13 4.78 14.42
CA THR A 339 -3.36 6.03 14.37
C THR A 339 -2.22 6.00 15.39
N ASN A 340 -1.22 6.87 15.24
CA ASN A 340 -0.13 6.99 16.21
C ASN A 340 -0.69 7.33 17.61
N GLU A 341 -1.70 8.19 17.68
CA GLU A 341 -2.36 8.55 18.93
C GLU A 341 -3.07 7.36 19.58
N GLY A 342 -3.78 6.56 18.77
CA GLY A 342 -4.41 5.33 19.24
C GLY A 342 -3.38 4.30 19.73
N ALA A 343 -2.31 4.09 18.97
CA ALA A 343 -1.22 3.21 19.35
C ALA A 343 -0.56 3.64 20.68
N PHE A 344 -0.30 4.94 20.83
CA PHE A 344 0.27 5.52 22.05
C PHE A 344 -0.65 5.34 23.26
N ALA A 345 -1.96 5.57 23.10
CA ALA A 345 -2.93 5.40 24.17
C ALA A 345 -3.02 3.94 24.65
N TRP A 346 -3.09 2.97 23.72
CA TRP A 346 -3.10 1.55 24.06
C TRP A 346 -1.80 1.08 24.72
N GLN A 347 -0.66 1.55 24.22
CA GLN A 347 0.64 1.32 24.85
C GLN A 347 0.64 1.76 26.33
N ARG A 348 0.15 2.97 26.61
CA ARG A 348 0.12 3.50 27.98
C ARG A 348 -0.87 2.76 28.87
N LEU A 349 -2.04 2.40 28.36
CA LEU A 349 -2.97 1.54 29.10
C LEU A 349 -2.30 0.22 29.52
N VAL A 350 -1.62 -0.45 28.58
CA VAL A 350 -1.01 -1.77 28.85
C VAL A 350 0.17 -1.67 29.81
N ARG A 351 1.07 -0.70 29.63
CA ARG A 351 2.28 -0.56 30.47
C ARG A 351 2.04 0.21 31.77
N ASP A 352 1.42 1.38 31.69
CA ASP A 352 1.29 2.29 32.83
C ASP A 352 0.18 1.85 33.79
N VAL A 353 -0.92 1.31 33.26
CA VAL A 353 -2.12 0.96 34.06
C VAL A 353 -2.20 -0.54 34.36
N LEU A 354 -2.02 -1.39 33.34
CA LEU A 354 -2.11 -2.85 33.48
C LEU A 354 -0.76 -3.51 33.83
N HIS A 355 0.32 -2.73 33.87
CA HIS A 355 1.66 -3.16 34.29
C HIS A 355 2.19 -4.41 33.55
N SER A 356 1.94 -4.47 32.23
CA SER A 356 2.43 -5.55 31.38
C SER A 356 3.34 -5.04 30.27
N GLU A 357 4.39 -5.81 29.99
CA GLU A 357 5.30 -5.58 28.85
C GLU A 357 4.93 -6.44 27.62
N ASN A 358 3.90 -7.28 27.74
CA ASN A 358 3.47 -8.18 26.66
C ASN A 358 2.63 -7.40 25.64
N ILE A 359 3.29 -6.82 24.63
CA ILE A 359 2.64 -6.00 23.62
C ILE A 359 3.34 -6.16 22.27
N ASP A 360 2.58 -6.38 21.20
CA ASP A 360 3.13 -6.47 19.85
C ASP A 360 2.12 -5.94 18.82
N ALA A 361 2.56 -4.99 17.99
CA ALA A 361 1.78 -4.43 16.89
C ALA A 361 1.50 -5.46 15.78
N GLN A 362 2.36 -6.47 15.69
CA GLN A 362 2.40 -7.44 14.60
C GLN A 362 1.69 -8.74 14.98
N TYR A 363 1.39 -9.58 13.98
CA TYR A 363 0.73 -10.88 14.19
C TYR A 363 1.72 -12.03 13.96
N GLY A 364 3.00 -11.80 14.30
CA GLY A 364 4.09 -12.73 14.01
C GLY A 364 4.40 -12.84 12.51
N ASP A 365 4.04 -11.83 11.71
CA ASP A 365 4.13 -11.86 10.24
C ASP A 365 5.07 -10.80 9.65
N GLY A 366 5.71 -9.95 10.47
CA GLY A 366 6.77 -9.06 10.05
C GLY A 366 8.14 -9.50 10.55
N LEU A 367 8.99 -8.52 10.83
CA LEU A 367 10.38 -8.68 11.29
C LEU A 367 10.54 -8.07 12.68
N ASP A 368 11.64 -8.43 13.36
CA ASP A 368 12.02 -7.85 14.65
C ASP A 368 12.06 -6.31 14.59
N ALA A 369 11.31 -5.67 15.49
CA ALA A 369 11.11 -4.23 15.47
C ALA A 369 12.40 -3.46 15.79
N ALA A 370 13.23 -3.97 16.70
CA ALA A 370 14.49 -3.35 17.07
C ALA A 370 15.51 -3.44 15.92
N LEU A 371 15.54 -4.56 15.18
CA LEU A 371 16.33 -4.67 13.96
C LEU A 371 15.92 -3.63 12.93
N ILE A 372 14.62 -3.49 12.63
CA ILE A 372 14.13 -2.50 11.65
C ILE A 372 14.46 -1.06 12.07
N GLN A 373 14.45 -0.77 13.37
CA GLN A 373 14.85 0.54 13.89
C GLN A 373 16.36 0.80 13.79
N ALA A 374 17.18 -0.24 13.96
CA ALA A 374 18.64 -0.15 13.93
C ALA A 374 19.24 0.02 12.52
N LEU A 375 18.46 -0.19 11.46
CA LEU A 375 18.93 -0.07 10.08
C LEU A 375 19.04 1.41 9.63
N PRO A 376 20.06 1.76 8.81
CA PRO A 376 20.14 3.04 8.12
C PRO A 376 18.96 3.21 7.14
N ARG A 377 17.90 3.89 7.59
CA ARG A 377 16.62 3.94 6.85
C ARG A 377 16.71 4.75 5.56
N ALA A 378 16.23 4.16 4.46
CA ALA A 378 15.97 4.82 3.19
C ALA A 378 14.54 5.41 3.13
N THR A 379 14.35 6.46 2.34
CA THR A 379 13.03 6.89 1.87
C THR A 379 12.60 6.13 0.62
N ILE A 380 11.31 6.17 0.28
CA ILE A 380 10.75 5.66 -0.98
C ILE A 380 11.44 6.36 -2.16
N ASP A 381 11.66 7.67 -2.08
CA ASP A 381 12.40 8.43 -3.09
C ASP A 381 13.86 8.00 -3.21
N GLU A 382 14.56 7.77 -2.10
CA GLU A 382 15.93 7.26 -2.14
C GLU A 382 15.99 5.88 -2.79
N ALA A 383 15.00 5.02 -2.52
CA ALA A 383 14.89 3.71 -3.18
C ALA A 383 14.56 3.84 -4.68
N ALA A 384 13.63 4.73 -5.04
CA ALA A 384 13.21 4.96 -6.43
C ALA A 384 14.27 5.68 -7.28
N ASN A 385 15.29 6.29 -6.66
CA ASN A 385 16.41 6.95 -7.33
C ASN A 385 17.76 6.28 -7.04
N ALA A 386 17.76 5.08 -6.43
CA ALA A 386 18.98 4.35 -6.13
C ALA A 386 19.72 3.96 -7.42
N ARG A 387 21.05 3.93 -7.36
CA ARG A 387 21.90 3.43 -8.47
C ARG A 387 21.64 1.94 -8.69
N THR A 388 21.58 1.21 -7.57
CA THR A 388 21.25 -0.21 -7.53
C THR A 388 20.22 -0.45 -6.44
N LEU A 389 19.08 -1.00 -6.80
CA LEU A 389 18.08 -1.48 -5.86
C LEU A 389 18.29 -2.98 -5.65
N VAL A 390 18.25 -3.45 -4.40
CA VAL A 390 18.29 -4.88 -4.07
C VAL A 390 17.02 -5.28 -3.32
N THR A 391 16.24 -6.23 -3.82
CA THR A 391 15.03 -6.68 -3.14
C THR A 391 15.29 -7.99 -2.38
N LEU A 392 14.93 -8.01 -1.10
CA LEU A 392 14.87 -9.19 -0.24
C LEU A 392 13.51 -9.17 0.48
N CYS A 393 12.46 -9.39 -0.29
CA CYS A 393 11.06 -9.30 0.15
C CYS A 393 10.18 -10.19 -0.74
N GLY A 394 8.88 -10.27 -0.44
CA GLY A 394 7.91 -10.93 -1.32
C GLY A 394 7.58 -10.06 -2.55
N ASP A 395 6.57 -10.47 -3.32
CA ASP A 395 6.13 -9.72 -4.49
C ASP A 395 5.55 -8.36 -4.08
N LEU A 396 6.29 -7.29 -4.35
CA LEU A 396 5.88 -5.93 -4.03
C LEU A 396 4.62 -5.52 -4.79
N ARG A 397 4.32 -6.11 -5.96
CA ARG A 397 3.06 -5.83 -6.67
C ARG A 397 1.86 -6.32 -5.86
N GLU A 398 2.01 -7.38 -5.09
CA GLU A 398 0.97 -7.96 -4.25
C GLU A 398 0.92 -7.32 -2.86
N GLU A 399 2.08 -7.06 -2.25
CA GLU A 399 2.15 -6.58 -0.85
C GLU A 399 2.11 -5.06 -0.70
N LEU A 400 2.83 -4.35 -1.56
CA LEU A 400 3.02 -2.89 -1.51
C LEU A 400 2.95 -2.30 -2.93
N PRO A 401 1.79 -2.35 -3.61
CA PRO A 401 1.75 -2.23 -5.08
C PRO A 401 2.22 -0.86 -5.59
N VAL A 402 1.98 0.21 -4.82
CA VAL A 402 2.45 1.55 -5.19
C VAL A 402 3.97 1.66 -5.03
N LEU A 403 4.58 0.98 -4.03
CA LEU A 403 6.04 0.89 -3.96
C LEU A 403 6.58 0.16 -5.19
N PHE A 404 5.93 -0.92 -5.66
CA PHE A 404 6.28 -1.57 -6.92
C PHE A 404 6.30 -0.58 -8.10
N LEU A 405 5.26 0.26 -8.27
CA LEU A 405 5.25 1.27 -9.34
C LEU A 405 6.42 2.25 -9.23
N ARG A 406 6.75 2.71 -8.01
CA ARG A 406 7.88 3.62 -7.75
C ARG A 406 9.22 2.99 -8.10
N LEU A 407 9.44 1.74 -7.69
CA LEU A 407 10.69 1.04 -7.94
C LEU A 407 10.82 0.61 -9.40
N ARG A 408 9.72 0.30 -10.08
CA ARG A 408 9.74 -0.01 -11.51
C ARG A 408 10.12 1.21 -12.35
N GLU A 409 9.67 2.41 -11.96
CA GLU A 409 10.03 3.67 -12.65
C GLU A 409 11.55 3.90 -12.69
N ASN A 410 12.27 3.52 -11.62
CA ASN A 410 13.74 3.59 -11.53
C ASN A 410 14.44 2.90 -12.72
N VAL A 411 13.97 1.71 -13.11
CA VAL A 411 14.58 0.98 -14.24
C VAL A 411 14.05 1.46 -15.58
N VAL A 412 12.72 1.59 -15.69
CA VAL A 412 12.07 1.82 -16.99
C VAL A 412 12.35 3.23 -17.51
N ARG A 413 12.45 4.23 -16.63
CA ARG A 413 12.69 5.63 -17.03
C ARG A 413 14.10 6.12 -16.72
N GLN A 414 14.68 5.74 -15.59
CA GLN A 414 16.00 6.23 -15.19
C GLN A 414 17.14 5.30 -15.62
N HIS A 415 16.82 4.09 -16.10
CA HIS A 415 17.79 3.08 -16.54
C HIS A 415 18.78 2.64 -15.45
N ASN A 416 18.37 2.70 -14.19
CA ASN A 416 19.10 2.16 -13.04
C ASN A 416 18.91 0.63 -12.93
N SER A 417 19.64 -0.01 -12.02
CA SER A 417 19.70 -1.47 -11.94
C SER A 417 18.90 -2.05 -10.76
N ILE A 418 18.26 -3.20 -10.98
CA ILE A 418 17.62 -4.01 -9.93
C ILE A 418 18.33 -5.36 -9.82
N VAL A 419 18.72 -5.71 -8.60
CA VAL A 419 19.12 -7.06 -8.20
C VAL A 419 18.00 -7.65 -7.36
N GLU A 420 17.32 -8.67 -7.89
CA GLU A 420 16.21 -9.31 -7.21
C GLU A 420 16.67 -10.58 -6.48
N LEU A 421 16.33 -10.72 -5.20
CA LEU A 421 16.44 -11.99 -4.47
C LEU A 421 15.05 -12.62 -4.40
N SER A 422 14.73 -13.48 -5.36
CA SER A 422 13.38 -13.98 -5.59
C SER A 422 13.09 -15.28 -4.85
N PHE A 423 11.99 -15.34 -4.11
CA PHE A 423 11.49 -16.55 -3.46
C PHE A 423 10.47 -17.33 -4.30
N GLY A 424 10.04 -16.76 -5.43
CA GLY A 424 8.94 -17.29 -6.25
C GLY A 424 8.51 -16.31 -7.33
N ALA A 425 7.19 -16.16 -7.52
CA ALA A 425 6.65 -15.18 -8.44
C ALA A 425 6.95 -13.75 -7.98
N SER A 426 7.40 -12.90 -8.91
CA SER A 426 7.65 -11.48 -8.64
C SER A 426 7.47 -10.67 -9.92
N ALA A 427 6.68 -9.61 -9.84
CA ALA A 427 6.44 -8.73 -10.98
C ALA A 427 7.69 -7.93 -11.42
N LEU A 428 8.64 -7.67 -10.49
CA LEU A 428 9.89 -6.96 -10.80
C LEU A 428 10.86 -7.79 -11.65
N ARG A 429 10.72 -9.11 -11.66
CA ARG A 429 11.61 -10.02 -12.41
C ARG A 429 11.76 -9.63 -13.88
N SER A 430 10.66 -9.18 -14.51
CA SER A 430 10.64 -8.78 -15.93
C SER A 430 11.52 -7.58 -16.26
N VAL A 431 11.85 -6.76 -15.25
CA VAL A 431 12.70 -5.56 -15.37
C VAL A 431 13.98 -5.67 -14.53
N ALA A 432 14.19 -6.79 -13.83
CA ALA A 432 15.37 -6.99 -13.01
C ALA A 432 16.62 -7.14 -13.91
N THR A 433 17.72 -6.49 -13.52
CA THR A 433 19.00 -6.64 -14.21
C THR A 433 19.60 -8.02 -13.92
N VAL A 434 19.44 -8.50 -12.69
CA VAL A 434 19.84 -9.84 -12.23
C VAL A 434 18.78 -10.34 -11.26
N SER A 435 18.40 -11.62 -11.35
CA SER A 435 17.48 -12.27 -10.42
C SER A 435 18.13 -13.53 -9.85
N LEU A 436 18.33 -13.58 -8.54
CA LEU A 436 18.88 -14.72 -7.81
C LEU A 436 17.73 -15.44 -7.11
N ALA A 437 17.45 -16.68 -7.52
CA ALA A 437 16.44 -17.50 -6.86
C ALA A 437 16.91 -17.93 -5.46
N VAL A 438 16.08 -17.65 -4.45
CA VAL A 438 16.32 -17.94 -3.03
C VAL A 438 15.28 -18.94 -2.58
N ARG A 439 15.72 -20.14 -2.19
CA ARG A 439 14.81 -21.09 -1.55
C ARG A 439 14.56 -20.64 -0.12
N ALA A 440 13.38 -20.93 0.42
CA ALA A 440 13.13 -20.78 1.84
C ALA A 440 14.29 -21.43 2.61
N GLY A 441 14.81 -20.79 3.64
CA GLY A 441 15.96 -21.19 4.44
C GLY A 441 17.31 -20.66 3.95
N GLU A 442 17.41 -20.15 2.72
CA GLU A 442 18.71 -19.82 2.10
C GLU A 442 19.05 -18.34 2.10
N ALA A 443 18.16 -17.46 2.54
CA ALA A 443 18.37 -16.01 2.48
C ALA A 443 19.70 -15.56 3.10
N HIS A 444 20.05 -16.11 4.28
CA HIS A 444 21.30 -15.81 4.96
C HIS A 444 22.54 -16.28 4.18
N VAL A 445 22.46 -17.43 3.51
CA VAL A 445 23.54 -17.97 2.66
C VAL A 445 23.72 -17.11 1.42
N VAL A 446 22.62 -16.67 0.80
CA VAL A 446 22.65 -15.79 -0.38
C VAL A 446 23.22 -14.41 -0.01
N ALA A 447 22.81 -13.85 1.13
CA ALA A 447 23.40 -12.62 1.66
C ALA A 447 24.91 -12.74 1.89
N GLN A 448 25.37 -13.83 2.49
CA GLN A 448 26.80 -14.12 2.65
C GLN A 448 27.53 -14.26 1.31
N ALA A 449 26.90 -14.90 0.33
CA ALA A 449 27.46 -14.99 -1.01
C ALA A 449 27.60 -13.60 -1.65
N LEU A 450 26.63 -12.71 -1.52
CA LEU A 450 26.74 -11.34 -2.02
C LEU A 450 27.88 -10.56 -1.35
N GLY A 451 28.10 -10.77 -0.05
CA GLY A 451 29.12 -10.03 0.71
C GLY A 451 30.56 -10.51 0.59
N ARG A 452 30.79 -11.82 0.37
CA ARG A 452 32.15 -12.40 0.38
C ARG A 452 32.90 -12.14 -0.94
N SER A 453 34.00 -11.39 -0.88
CA SER A 453 34.92 -11.22 -2.00
C SER A 453 35.59 -12.56 -2.36
N GLY A 454 35.48 -12.99 -3.63
CA GLY A 454 36.14 -14.21 -4.13
C GLY A 454 35.51 -15.55 -3.73
N GLY A 455 34.34 -15.56 -3.08
CA GLY A 455 33.59 -16.80 -2.81
C GLY A 455 32.78 -17.27 -4.02
N GLY A 456 32.71 -18.58 -4.27
CA GLY A 456 31.86 -19.15 -5.32
C GLY A 456 30.37 -19.18 -4.95
N VAL A 457 29.56 -19.74 -5.84
CA VAL A 457 28.14 -20.03 -5.60
C VAL A 457 28.01 -21.03 -4.45
N PRO A 458 27.11 -20.79 -3.47
CA PRO A 458 26.84 -21.76 -2.41
C PRO A 458 26.43 -23.12 -2.99
N GLN A 459 26.86 -24.21 -2.35
CA GLN A 459 26.54 -25.55 -2.83
C GLN A 459 25.03 -25.75 -2.97
N GLY A 460 24.57 -26.07 -4.18
CA GLY A 460 23.18 -26.35 -4.48
C GLY A 460 22.28 -25.13 -4.66
N ALA A 461 22.79 -23.89 -4.60
CA ALA A 461 22.00 -22.69 -4.83
C ALA A 461 21.27 -22.70 -6.19
N ALA A 462 20.13 -22.01 -6.26
CA ALA A 462 19.27 -22.00 -7.45
C ALA A 462 19.63 -20.92 -8.48
N PHE A 463 20.86 -20.40 -8.47
CA PHE A 463 21.35 -19.37 -9.38
C PHE A 463 22.78 -19.68 -9.85
N SER A 464 23.20 -19.05 -10.95
CA SER A 464 24.51 -19.28 -11.55
C SER A 464 25.62 -18.42 -10.92
N GLU A 465 26.87 -18.76 -11.20
CA GLU A 465 28.03 -17.96 -10.78
C GLU A 465 28.06 -16.61 -11.50
N ASP A 466 27.67 -16.58 -12.77
CA ASP A 466 27.59 -15.35 -13.55
C ASP A 466 26.57 -14.36 -12.95
N ASP A 467 25.41 -14.86 -12.53
CA ASP A 467 24.39 -14.03 -11.87
C ASP A 467 24.92 -13.45 -10.55
N LEU A 468 25.58 -14.29 -9.74
CA LEU A 468 26.17 -13.86 -8.46
C LEU A 468 27.25 -12.78 -8.68
N LEU A 469 28.13 -12.97 -9.66
CA LEU A 469 29.18 -12.00 -10.00
C LEU A 469 28.58 -10.69 -10.54
N ALA A 470 27.53 -10.78 -11.36
CA ALA A 470 26.81 -9.62 -11.87
C ALA A 470 26.15 -8.83 -10.73
N ALA A 471 25.47 -9.50 -9.80
CA ALA A 471 24.88 -8.89 -8.61
C ALA A 471 25.93 -8.19 -7.74
N ARG A 472 27.05 -8.86 -7.44
CA ARG A 472 28.16 -8.28 -6.67
C ARG A 472 28.73 -7.02 -7.30
N ARG A 473 28.92 -7.03 -8.63
CA ARG A 473 29.42 -5.86 -9.37
C ARG A 473 28.45 -4.67 -9.29
N LEU A 474 27.14 -4.92 -9.35
CA LEU A 474 26.13 -3.86 -9.24
C LEU A 474 26.08 -3.28 -7.83
N ILE A 475 26.20 -4.12 -6.79
CA ILE A 475 26.19 -3.69 -5.39
C ILE A 475 27.49 -2.94 -5.03
N GLY A 476 28.64 -3.44 -5.50
CA GLY A 476 29.95 -2.88 -5.16
C GLY A 476 30.45 -3.34 -3.79
N GLU A 477 31.62 -2.85 -3.37
CA GLU A 477 32.27 -3.32 -2.15
C GLU A 477 31.68 -2.72 -0.86
N SER A 478 31.27 -1.45 -0.87
CA SER A 478 30.73 -0.76 0.32
C SER A 478 29.21 -0.58 0.30
N GLY A 479 28.56 -0.81 -0.85
CA GLY A 479 27.13 -0.54 -1.05
C GLY A 479 26.80 0.91 -1.35
N GLU A 480 27.77 1.72 -1.81
CA GLU A 480 27.52 3.12 -2.18
C GLU A 480 26.42 3.25 -3.26
N GLY A 481 25.39 4.04 -2.95
CA GLY A 481 24.23 4.24 -3.83
C GLY A 481 23.29 3.04 -3.91
N VAL A 482 23.42 2.07 -3.01
CA VAL A 482 22.57 0.88 -2.93
C VAL A 482 21.46 1.09 -1.91
N VAL A 483 20.23 0.70 -2.27
CA VAL A 483 19.11 0.58 -1.34
C VAL A 483 18.62 -0.86 -1.31
N PHE A 484 18.60 -1.47 -0.12
CA PHE A 484 18.01 -2.77 0.12
C PHE A 484 16.54 -2.61 0.54
N VAL A 485 15.61 -3.20 -0.19
CA VAL A 485 14.20 -3.28 0.19
C VAL A 485 13.97 -4.62 0.88
N VAL A 486 13.73 -4.60 2.19
CA VAL A 486 13.78 -5.79 3.05
C VAL A 486 12.44 -6.06 3.71
N GLY A 487 11.90 -7.26 3.54
CA GLY A 487 10.62 -7.67 4.11
C GLY A 487 10.59 -9.17 4.38
N ARG A 488 9.42 -9.69 4.75
CA ARG A 488 9.26 -11.12 5.03
C ARG A 488 8.61 -11.83 3.84
N ALA A 489 9.45 -12.32 2.93
CA ALA A 489 9.03 -12.91 1.66
C ALA A 489 8.22 -14.21 1.82
N ASN A 490 8.58 -15.02 2.81
CA ASN A 490 7.94 -16.30 3.08
C ASN A 490 7.41 -16.33 4.52
N LEU A 491 6.10 -16.56 4.68
CA LEU A 491 5.49 -16.70 6.00
C LEU A 491 5.69 -18.10 6.61
N ALA A 492 5.96 -19.13 5.82
CA ALA A 492 6.27 -20.50 6.30
C ALA A 492 7.73 -20.68 6.76
N GLU A 493 8.47 -19.58 6.86
CA GLU A 493 9.80 -19.47 7.44
C GLU A 493 9.76 -18.53 8.66
N ARG A 494 10.56 -18.85 9.68
CA ARG A 494 10.70 -17.96 10.84
C ARG A 494 11.52 -16.73 10.49
N ALA A 495 11.06 -15.58 10.99
CA ALA A 495 11.69 -14.28 10.76
C ALA A 495 13.23 -14.24 10.99
N PRO A 496 13.81 -14.92 12.01
CA PRO A 496 15.25 -14.96 12.23
C PRO A 496 16.11 -15.37 11.02
N VAL A 497 15.59 -16.13 10.06
CA VAL A 497 16.35 -16.49 8.84
C VAL A 497 16.57 -15.25 7.96
N ILE A 498 15.50 -14.50 7.69
CA ILE A 498 15.58 -13.24 6.94
C ILE A 498 16.32 -12.18 7.74
N GLU A 499 16.06 -12.08 9.05
CA GLU A 499 16.74 -11.12 9.93
C GLU A 499 18.26 -11.33 9.95
N SER A 500 18.72 -12.59 9.91
CA SER A 500 20.14 -12.93 9.79
C SER A 500 20.73 -12.42 8.48
N ALA A 501 20.01 -12.57 7.37
CA ALA A 501 20.41 -12.06 6.07
C ALA A 501 20.50 -10.52 6.07
N VAL A 502 19.45 -9.85 6.57
CA VAL A 502 19.36 -8.39 6.65
C VAL A 502 20.49 -7.81 7.51
N ARG A 503 20.73 -8.40 8.70
CA ARG A 503 21.84 -8.01 9.58
C ARG A 503 23.18 -8.13 8.85
N TYR A 504 23.44 -9.26 8.22
CA TYR A 504 24.69 -9.49 7.50
C TYR A 504 24.90 -8.46 6.39
N LEU A 505 23.86 -8.15 5.61
CA LEU A 505 23.93 -7.13 4.55
C LEU A 505 24.23 -5.74 5.13
N ALA A 506 23.58 -5.37 6.24
CA ALA A 506 23.80 -4.08 6.90
C ALA A 506 25.21 -3.93 7.47
N GLU A 507 25.77 -5.00 8.07
CA GLU A 507 27.15 -5.01 8.57
C GLU A 507 28.17 -5.00 7.43
N ARG A 508 27.85 -5.68 6.31
CA ARG A 508 28.77 -5.81 5.17
C ARG A 508 28.83 -4.57 4.27
N PHE A 509 27.71 -3.87 4.12
CA PHE A 509 27.56 -2.74 3.20
C PHE A 509 27.24 -1.46 3.99
N PRO A 510 28.25 -0.83 4.61
CA PRO A 510 28.04 0.28 5.55
C PRO A 510 27.48 1.56 4.89
N ASP A 511 27.66 1.72 3.57
CA ASP A 511 27.16 2.88 2.84
C ASP A 511 25.75 2.66 2.24
N ALA A 512 25.21 1.45 2.37
CA ALA A 512 23.88 1.12 1.88
C ALA A 512 22.77 1.58 2.85
N LYS A 513 21.60 1.88 2.29
CA LYS A 513 20.39 2.18 3.07
C LYS A 513 19.37 1.05 2.93
N PHE A 514 18.42 1.01 3.86
CA PHE A 514 17.41 -0.05 3.96
C PHE A 514 16.01 0.55 4.02
N LEU A 515 15.13 0.11 3.12
CA LEU A 515 13.70 0.42 3.16
C LEU A 515 12.95 -0.82 3.65
N PRO A 516 12.29 -0.79 4.83
CA PRO A 516 11.50 -1.92 5.28
C PRO A 516 10.24 -2.07 4.43
N ALA A 517 9.99 -3.28 3.92
CA ALA A 517 8.79 -3.67 3.18
C ALA A 517 7.82 -4.45 4.09
N LEU A 518 7.47 -3.85 5.23
CA LEU A 518 6.40 -4.37 6.09
C LEU A 518 5.04 -3.98 5.50
N ARG A 519 4.06 -4.88 5.45
CA ARG A 519 2.81 -4.60 4.69
C ARG A 519 1.72 -3.84 5.46
N ARG A 520 1.71 -3.95 6.79
CA ARG A 520 0.59 -3.44 7.60
C ARG A 520 0.63 -1.93 7.66
N SER A 521 -0.53 -1.31 7.45
CA SER A 521 -0.64 0.13 7.61
C SER A 521 -0.17 0.57 8.98
N ASN A 522 0.42 1.75 9.05
CA ASN A 522 0.98 2.40 10.24
C ASN A 522 1.89 1.52 11.13
N VAL A 523 2.42 0.39 10.62
CA VAL A 523 3.24 -0.51 11.45
C VAL A 523 4.46 0.20 12.01
N VAL A 524 5.12 1.06 11.24
CA VAL A 524 6.27 1.85 11.73
C VAL A 524 5.84 2.80 12.84
N GLY A 525 4.71 3.50 12.68
CA GLY A 525 4.21 4.41 13.70
C GLY A 525 3.79 3.69 14.97
N ALA A 526 3.08 2.56 14.87
CA ALA A 526 2.75 1.71 16.00
C ALA A 526 3.99 1.25 16.79
N LEU A 527 5.03 0.82 16.08
CA LEU A 527 6.32 0.43 16.68
C LEU A 527 7.04 1.64 17.32
N ASP A 528 7.05 2.79 16.65
CA ASP A 528 7.62 4.04 17.17
C ASP A 528 6.87 4.54 18.43
N MET A 529 5.57 4.24 18.54
CA MET A 529 4.74 4.49 19.72
C MET A 529 4.88 3.42 20.80
N GLY A 530 5.77 2.43 20.61
CA GLY A 530 6.10 1.45 21.64
C GLY A 530 5.22 0.20 21.68
N LEU A 531 4.38 -0.06 20.66
CA LEU A 531 3.63 -1.32 20.52
C LEU A 531 4.55 -2.49 20.09
N SER A 532 5.61 -2.73 20.85
CA SER A 532 6.53 -3.85 20.69
C SER A 532 7.23 -4.11 22.01
N PRO A 533 7.61 -5.36 22.34
CA PRO A 533 8.13 -5.68 23.66
C PRO A 533 9.36 -4.86 24.06
N GLN A 534 10.30 -4.67 23.12
CA GLN A 534 11.59 -4.01 23.35
C GLN A 534 11.58 -2.51 23.03
N LEU A 535 10.49 -2.00 22.44
CA LEU A 535 10.42 -0.59 22.05
C LEU A 535 9.55 0.20 23.03
N ARG A 536 9.95 1.45 23.24
CA ARG A 536 9.24 2.49 23.98
C ARG A 536 8.89 3.63 23.02
N PRO A 537 7.88 4.47 23.36
CA PRO A 537 7.57 5.65 22.57
C PRO A 537 8.81 6.48 22.21
N GLY A 538 8.84 7.00 20.99
CA GLY A 538 9.95 7.83 20.51
C GLY A 538 11.18 7.04 20.09
N ARG A 539 10.99 5.78 19.67
CA ARG A 539 12.07 4.87 19.26
C ARG A 539 13.01 4.47 20.39
N GLY A 540 12.58 4.56 21.65
CA GLY A 540 13.39 4.09 22.77
C GLY A 540 13.56 2.59 22.75
N PHE A 541 14.79 2.09 22.91
CA PHE A 541 15.10 0.67 22.94
C PHE A 541 15.46 0.20 24.36
N ASP A 542 14.79 -0.85 24.82
CA ASP A 542 15.04 -1.50 26.12
C ASP A 542 15.50 -2.95 25.91
N PRO A 543 16.82 -3.22 25.93
CA PRO A 543 17.34 -4.58 25.77
C PRO A 543 17.04 -5.48 26.98
N GLY A 544 16.63 -4.89 28.11
CA GLY A 544 16.26 -5.62 29.33
C GLY A 544 14.78 -6.02 29.38
N SER A 545 13.98 -5.65 28.38
CA SER A 545 12.56 -5.98 28.35
C SER A 545 12.31 -7.48 28.39
N THR A 546 11.41 -7.90 29.28
CA THR A 546 10.93 -9.28 29.39
C THR A 546 9.57 -9.49 28.70
N GLY A 547 9.12 -8.51 27.92
CA GLY A 547 7.85 -8.58 27.20
C GLY A 547 7.83 -9.66 26.12
N ARG A 548 6.63 -10.15 25.79
CA ARG A 548 6.39 -11.22 24.81
C ARG A 548 5.87 -10.68 23.48
N ASP A 549 6.43 -11.17 22.37
CA ASP A 549 5.89 -10.97 21.02
C ASP A 549 4.59 -11.77 20.80
N CYS A 550 3.95 -11.61 19.64
CA CYS A 550 2.71 -12.32 19.30
C CYS A 550 2.81 -13.85 19.51
N ALA A 551 3.87 -14.51 19.04
CA ALA A 551 3.99 -15.97 19.13
C ALA A 551 4.22 -16.43 20.57
N GLN A 552 5.04 -15.68 21.32
CA GLN A 552 5.31 -15.93 22.73
C GLN A 552 4.06 -15.70 23.61
N GLN A 553 3.23 -14.71 23.28
CA GLN A 553 1.96 -14.49 23.96
C GLN A 553 0.97 -15.64 23.72
N LEU A 554 0.86 -16.16 22.50
CA LEU A 554 0.01 -17.33 22.21
C LEU A 554 0.49 -18.60 22.95
N ALA A 555 1.81 -18.80 23.04
CA ALA A 555 2.38 -19.87 23.84
C ALA A 555 2.07 -19.68 25.34
N ALA A 556 2.20 -18.45 25.86
CA ALA A 556 1.93 -18.12 27.26
C ALA A 556 0.44 -18.25 27.64
N LEU A 557 -0.48 -17.94 26.71
CA LEU A 557 -1.90 -18.23 26.89
C LEU A 557 -2.15 -19.75 26.92
N SER A 558 -1.43 -20.50 26.09
CA SER A 558 -1.56 -21.95 26.02
C SER A 558 -1.08 -22.65 27.31
N ASP A 559 -0.04 -22.15 27.96
CA ASP A 559 0.52 -22.72 29.20
C ASP A 559 -0.05 -22.10 30.49
N GLY A 560 -0.87 -21.05 30.38
CA GLY A 560 -1.51 -20.36 31.50
C GLY A 560 -0.65 -19.29 32.20
N SER A 561 0.57 -19.04 31.70
CA SER A 561 1.42 -17.94 32.19
C SER A 561 0.96 -16.55 31.74
N GLN A 562 0.04 -16.48 30.77
CA GLN A 562 -0.79 -15.33 30.43
C GLN A 562 -2.26 -15.76 30.49
N ARG A 563 -3.15 -14.86 30.91
CA ARG A 563 -4.59 -15.15 31.13
C ARG A 563 -5.51 -14.33 30.25
N ALA A 564 -5.13 -13.10 29.92
CA ALA A 564 -5.94 -12.18 29.14
C ALA A 564 -5.23 -11.73 27.87
N LEU A 565 -6.03 -11.47 26.84
CA LEU A 565 -5.59 -10.90 25.58
C LEU A 565 -6.45 -9.72 25.15
N LEU A 566 -5.80 -8.59 24.91
CA LEU A 566 -6.34 -7.41 24.23
C LEU A 566 -6.00 -7.50 22.74
N LEU A 567 -7.01 -7.57 21.88
CA LEU A 567 -6.84 -7.56 20.44
C LEU A 567 -7.17 -6.17 19.87
N LEU A 568 -6.15 -5.54 19.28
CA LEU A 568 -6.21 -4.16 18.84
C LEU A 568 -6.48 -4.07 17.33
N GLY A 569 -7.67 -3.58 16.96
CA GLY A 569 -8.02 -3.20 15.60
C GLY A 569 -8.04 -4.33 14.56
N GLY A 570 -8.25 -5.59 14.94
CA GLY A 570 -8.19 -6.68 13.96
C GLY A 570 -8.60 -8.07 14.43
N CYS A 571 -8.60 -8.99 13.46
CA CYS A 571 -8.92 -10.41 13.61
C CYS A 571 -7.62 -11.23 13.61
N LEU A 572 -7.21 -11.74 14.77
CA LEU A 572 -5.98 -12.54 14.95
C LEU A 572 -5.92 -13.74 13.99
N LEU A 573 -6.99 -14.53 13.92
CA LEU A 573 -7.04 -15.79 13.15
C LEU A 573 -6.92 -15.60 11.63
N GLY A 574 -7.30 -14.42 11.12
CA GLY A 574 -7.09 -14.08 9.71
C GLY A 574 -5.63 -13.71 9.39
N ASN A 575 -4.77 -13.52 10.39
CA ASN A 575 -3.45 -12.90 10.23
C ASN A 575 -2.28 -13.78 10.66
N VAL A 576 -2.48 -14.69 11.62
CA VAL A 576 -1.43 -15.59 12.09
C VAL A 576 -1.19 -16.76 11.14
N LEU A 577 0.03 -17.28 11.13
CA LEU A 577 0.38 -18.50 10.43
C LEU A 577 -0.26 -19.72 11.11
N ASP A 578 -0.04 -19.87 12.42
CA ASP A 578 -0.50 -21.01 13.20
C ASP A 578 -1.92 -20.81 13.75
N VAL A 579 -2.91 -21.00 12.89
CA VAL A 579 -4.31 -20.84 13.26
C VAL A 579 -4.77 -21.86 14.31
N VAL A 580 -4.15 -23.04 14.38
CA VAL A 580 -4.48 -24.10 15.34
C VAL A 580 -3.98 -23.73 16.73
N GLN A 581 -2.71 -23.34 16.85
CA GLN A 581 -2.16 -22.87 18.11
C GLN A 581 -2.89 -21.61 18.59
N ALA A 582 -3.16 -20.66 17.68
CA ALA A 582 -3.87 -19.45 18.05
C ALA A 582 -5.28 -19.72 18.55
N SER A 583 -6.04 -20.62 17.90
CA SER A 583 -7.37 -21.01 18.37
C SER A 583 -7.31 -21.69 19.73
N ALA A 584 -6.40 -22.66 19.91
CA ALA A 584 -6.21 -23.33 21.21
C ALA A 584 -5.77 -22.37 22.33
N ALA A 585 -4.96 -21.36 22.00
CA ALA A 585 -4.56 -20.30 22.93
C ALA A 585 -5.75 -19.42 23.34
N LEU A 586 -6.60 -19.04 22.37
CA LEU A 586 -7.80 -18.25 22.63
C LEU A 586 -8.83 -19.03 23.47
N GLU A 587 -8.98 -20.34 23.25
CA GLU A 587 -9.86 -21.21 24.05
C GLU A 587 -9.41 -21.32 25.52
N ARG A 588 -8.11 -21.19 25.78
CA ARG A 588 -7.53 -21.25 27.12
C ARG A 588 -7.45 -19.90 27.82
N ALA A 589 -7.61 -18.81 27.08
CA ALA A 589 -7.64 -17.48 27.67
C ALA A 589 -8.82 -17.35 28.63
N ASP A 590 -8.58 -16.80 29.83
CA ASP A 590 -9.64 -16.46 30.77
C ASP A 590 -10.47 -15.26 30.27
N VAL A 591 -9.84 -14.41 29.45
CA VAL A 591 -10.41 -13.15 28.94
C VAL A 591 -9.87 -12.82 27.55
N VAL A 592 -10.75 -12.55 26.60
CA VAL A 592 -10.42 -11.95 25.30
C VAL A 592 -11.27 -10.70 25.08
N VAL A 593 -10.62 -9.53 25.00
CA VAL A 593 -11.27 -8.27 24.62
C VAL A 593 -10.81 -7.88 23.23
N VAL A 594 -11.76 -7.56 22.35
CA VAL A 594 -11.47 -7.21 20.95
C VAL A 594 -11.95 -5.81 20.65
N THR A 595 -11.14 -5.05 19.92
CA THR A 595 -11.50 -3.73 19.39
C THR A 595 -11.57 -3.77 17.86
N GLY A 596 -12.58 -3.13 17.28
CA GLY A 596 -12.68 -2.96 15.82
C GLY A 596 -13.79 -3.76 15.14
N HIS A 597 -13.41 -4.58 14.15
CA HIS A 597 -14.34 -5.22 13.19
C HIS A 597 -14.74 -6.64 13.57
N GLY A 598 -15.74 -7.18 12.86
CA GLY A 598 -16.12 -8.58 12.91
C GLY A 598 -15.02 -9.52 12.39
N GLY A 599 -15.24 -10.82 12.58
CA GLY A 599 -14.35 -11.86 12.10
C GLY A 599 -14.28 -13.07 13.03
N ALA A 600 -13.67 -14.15 12.54
CA ALA A 600 -13.63 -15.44 13.22
C ALA A 600 -13.07 -15.38 14.65
N THR A 601 -12.21 -14.42 14.96
CA THR A 601 -11.66 -14.25 16.32
C THR A 601 -12.74 -13.85 17.36
N LEU A 602 -13.85 -13.24 16.93
CA LEU A 602 -14.96 -12.91 17.84
C LEU A 602 -15.68 -14.15 18.40
N ALA A 603 -15.44 -15.34 17.85
CA ALA A 603 -15.92 -16.59 18.45
C ALA A 603 -15.40 -16.79 19.88
N TYR A 604 -14.24 -16.22 20.20
CA TYR A 604 -13.57 -16.33 21.50
C TYR A 604 -13.67 -15.07 22.35
N ALA A 605 -14.21 -13.97 21.82
CA ALA A 605 -14.26 -12.68 22.52
C ALA A 605 -15.26 -12.70 23.68
N ASP A 606 -14.87 -12.19 24.84
CA ASP A 606 -15.76 -11.93 25.98
C ASP A 606 -16.39 -10.54 25.89
N VAL A 607 -15.62 -9.56 25.40
CA VAL A 607 -16.06 -8.19 25.18
C VAL A 607 -15.58 -7.72 23.81
N VAL A 608 -16.47 -7.07 23.05
CA VAL A 608 -16.17 -6.44 21.76
C VAL A 608 -16.50 -4.96 21.85
N LEU A 609 -15.50 -4.12 21.58
CA LEU A 609 -15.60 -2.66 21.61
C LEU A 609 -15.49 -2.13 20.18
N PRO A 610 -16.56 -1.56 19.59
CA PRO A 610 -16.52 -1.06 18.22
C PRO A 610 -15.60 0.17 18.14
N ALA A 611 -14.60 0.10 17.27
CA ALA A 611 -13.65 1.18 17.04
C ALA A 611 -13.89 1.86 15.69
N ALA A 612 -13.62 3.15 15.61
CA ALA A 612 -13.61 3.92 14.37
C ALA A 612 -12.43 3.49 13.49
N VAL A 613 -12.62 3.42 12.17
CA VAL A 613 -11.60 2.90 11.24
C VAL A 613 -11.21 3.92 10.18
N GLN A 614 -10.54 3.46 9.12
CA GLN A 614 -10.13 4.28 7.98
C GLN A 614 -11.28 5.20 7.49
N HIS A 615 -10.96 6.48 7.25
CA HIS A 615 -11.89 7.54 6.82
C HIS A 615 -12.99 7.96 7.81
N GLU A 616 -13.06 7.36 9.00
CA GLU A 616 -13.99 7.73 10.08
C GLU A 616 -13.31 8.45 11.25
N ARG A 617 -11.99 8.32 11.35
CA ARG A 617 -11.20 8.84 12.46
C ARG A 617 -10.16 9.86 12.03
N THR A 618 -9.78 10.66 13.01
CA THR A 618 -8.73 11.68 12.94
C THR A 618 -7.45 11.18 13.60
N GLY A 619 -6.29 11.55 13.05
CA GLY A 619 -5.00 11.39 13.72
C GLY A 619 -3.85 11.41 12.74
N THR A 620 -2.73 10.79 13.14
CA THR A 620 -1.56 10.62 12.27
C THR A 620 -1.22 9.16 12.03
N VAL A 621 -0.57 8.88 10.91
CA VAL A 621 0.02 7.58 10.59
C VAL A 621 1.41 7.77 10.02
N THR A 622 2.25 6.76 10.16
CA THR A 622 3.64 6.71 9.71
C THR A 622 3.84 5.54 8.77
N ASN A 623 4.24 5.85 7.55
CA ASN A 623 4.50 4.84 6.52
C ASN A 623 5.87 4.14 6.68
N ILE A 624 6.20 3.23 5.77
CA ILE A 624 7.44 2.43 5.77
C ILE A 624 8.75 3.24 5.80
N GLU A 625 8.78 4.44 5.22
CA GLU A 625 9.98 5.29 5.22
C GLU A 625 10.09 6.16 6.48
N GLY A 626 9.12 6.06 7.40
CA GLY A 626 9.07 6.91 8.60
C GLY A 626 8.44 8.28 8.33
N ARG A 627 7.64 8.43 7.26
CA ARG A 627 6.91 9.66 6.97
C ARG A 627 5.57 9.68 7.69
N VAL A 628 5.41 10.70 8.54
CA VAL A 628 4.17 10.99 9.27
C VAL A 628 3.24 11.82 8.39
N THR A 629 2.01 11.36 8.22
CA THR A 629 0.95 12.04 7.46
C THR A 629 -0.35 12.07 8.25
N SER A 630 -1.22 13.02 7.90
CA SER A 630 -2.54 13.16 8.53
C SER A 630 -3.55 12.16 7.96
N VAL A 631 -4.40 11.62 8.84
CA VAL A 631 -5.64 10.94 8.47
C VAL A 631 -6.79 11.85 8.89
N VAL A 632 -7.56 12.29 7.89
CA VAL A 632 -8.73 13.15 8.08
C VAL A 632 -10.00 12.34 7.78
N PRO A 633 -11.04 12.43 8.64
CA PRO A 633 -12.29 11.72 8.44
C PRO A 633 -13.14 12.38 7.34
N LYS A 634 -13.83 11.55 6.55
CA LYS A 634 -14.80 12.00 5.53
C LYS A 634 -16.24 11.61 5.87
N ILE A 635 -16.41 10.56 6.65
CA ILE A 635 -17.68 10.02 7.10
C ILE A 635 -17.68 9.90 8.63
N VAL A 636 -18.87 9.85 9.21
CA VAL A 636 -19.05 9.54 10.63
C VAL A 636 -19.05 8.03 10.82
N ALA A 637 -18.36 7.55 11.86
CA ALA A 637 -18.34 6.14 12.20
C ALA A 637 -19.76 5.58 12.41
N PRO A 638 -20.07 4.37 11.93
CA PRO A 638 -21.42 3.82 12.02
C PRO A 638 -21.79 3.45 13.46
N GLY A 639 -23.06 3.69 13.82
CA GLY A 639 -23.60 3.36 15.13
C GLY A 639 -22.97 4.20 16.24
N SER A 640 -22.30 3.53 17.18
CA SER A 640 -21.70 4.13 18.37
C SER A 640 -20.20 3.85 18.49
N ALA A 641 -19.52 3.51 17.38
CA ALA A 641 -18.09 3.22 17.39
C ALA A 641 -17.25 4.43 17.85
N TRP A 642 -16.25 4.21 18.70
CA TRP A 642 -15.42 5.26 19.28
C TRP A 642 -13.99 5.25 18.71
N PRO A 643 -13.28 6.39 18.69
CA PRO A 643 -11.84 6.40 18.43
C PRO A 643 -11.07 5.62 19.49
N ASP A 644 -9.99 4.96 19.09
CA ASP A 644 -9.13 4.14 19.97
C ASP A 644 -8.66 4.87 21.23
N VAL A 645 -8.28 6.16 21.10
CA VAL A 645 -7.83 6.99 22.23
C VAL A 645 -8.90 7.11 23.30
N ALA A 646 -10.16 7.31 22.91
CA ALA A 646 -11.27 7.42 23.85
C ALA A 646 -11.54 6.08 24.55
N ILE A 647 -11.48 4.96 23.82
CA ILE A 647 -11.67 3.62 24.40
C ILE A 647 -10.59 3.34 25.45
N ALA A 648 -9.32 3.59 25.13
CA ALA A 648 -8.21 3.36 26.03
C ALA A 648 -8.24 4.28 27.26
N ALA A 649 -8.57 5.56 27.08
CA ALA A 649 -8.67 6.52 28.18
C ALA A 649 -9.79 6.16 29.17
N GLU A 650 -10.98 5.84 28.67
CA GLU A 650 -12.12 5.45 29.52
C GLU A 650 -11.89 4.13 30.26
N LEU A 651 -11.21 3.16 29.64
CA LEU A 651 -10.79 1.94 30.33
C LEU A 651 -9.80 2.24 31.46
N ALA A 652 -8.86 3.16 31.25
CA ALA A 652 -7.91 3.55 32.28
C ALA A 652 -8.62 4.20 33.49
N GLU A 653 -9.57 5.11 33.25
CA GLU A 653 -10.33 5.77 34.31
C GLU A 653 -11.11 4.75 35.16
N LEU A 654 -11.72 3.75 34.51
CA LEU A 654 -12.40 2.64 35.22
C LEU A 654 -11.43 1.74 36.01
N LEU A 655 -10.17 1.66 35.59
CA LEU A 655 -9.08 1.00 36.31
C LEU A 655 -8.42 1.91 37.36
N GLY A 656 -8.98 3.11 37.60
CA GLY A 656 -8.56 4.03 38.64
C GLY A 656 -7.34 4.90 38.30
N GLN A 657 -6.97 5.01 37.02
CA GLN A 657 -5.85 5.83 36.56
C GLN A 657 -6.23 6.67 35.33
N SER A 658 -5.82 7.95 35.30
CA SER A 658 -5.98 8.77 34.10
C SER A 658 -4.78 8.66 33.17
N LEU A 659 -5.01 8.48 31.87
CA LEU A 659 -3.95 8.60 30.87
C LEU A 659 -3.58 10.06 30.58
N GLY A 660 -4.50 11.02 30.86
CA GLY A 660 -4.37 12.41 30.42
C GLY A 660 -4.44 12.58 28.90
N LEU A 661 -5.24 11.74 28.23
CA LEU A 661 -5.37 11.70 26.76
C LEU A 661 -6.84 11.85 26.35
N ASP A 662 -7.48 12.94 26.78
CA ASP A 662 -8.94 13.13 26.60
C ASP A 662 -9.34 13.50 25.15
N SER A 663 -8.35 13.83 24.31
CA SER A 663 -8.56 14.16 22.90
C SER A 663 -7.37 13.74 22.02
N ILE A 664 -7.58 13.70 20.70
CA ILE A 664 -6.51 13.42 19.73
C ILE A 664 -5.43 14.50 19.79
N GLU A 665 -5.81 15.76 19.99
CA GLU A 665 -4.89 16.89 20.11
C GLU A 665 -4.03 16.78 21.38
N MET A 666 -4.63 16.37 22.50
CA MET A 666 -3.89 16.10 23.73
C MET A 666 -2.93 14.91 23.57
N ALA A 667 -3.37 13.85 22.89
CA ALA A 667 -2.52 12.70 22.60
C ALA A 667 -1.35 13.07 21.68
N ALA A 668 -1.59 13.81 20.60
CA ALA A 668 -0.54 14.29 19.71
C ALA A 668 0.46 15.20 20.43
N LYS A 669 -0.02 16.09 21.31
CA LYS A 669 0.84 16.94 22.13
C LYS A 669 1.69 16.12 23.11
N ALA A 670 1.08 15.13 23.77
CA ALA A 670 1.81 14.24 24.68
C ALA A 670 2.88 13.42 23.94
N ILE A 671 2.60 12.96 22.72
CA ILE A 671 3.59 12.32 21.85
C ILE A 671 4.72 13.30 21.55
N GLU A 672 4.43 14.51 21.09
CA GLU A 672 5.44 15.53 20.77
C GLU A 672 6.38 15.80 21.94
N GLU A 673 5.81 16.06 23.12
CA GLU A 673 6.53 16.42 24.33
C GLU A 673 7.39 15.27 24.87
N SER A 674 6.92 14.02 24.74
CA SER A 674 7.60 12.84 25.29
C SER A 674 8.57 12.16 24.33
N THR A 675 8.42 12.35 23.02
CA THR A 675 9.16 11.57 22.01
C THR A 675 9.93 12.40 20.98
N GLY A 676 9.59 13.68 20.81
CA GLY A 676 10.09 14.50 19.69
C GLY A 676 9.60 14.03 18.31
N TYR A 677 8.62 13.12 18.27
CA TYR A 677 7.94 12.72 17.03
C TYR A 677 7.13 13.89 16.48
N PRO A 678 7.12 14.14 15.16
CA PRO A 678 6.42 15.28 14.60
C PRO A 678 4.92 15.17 14.87
N ALA A 679 4.35 16.24 15.43
CA ALA A 679 2.95 16.33 15.80
C ALA A 679 2.07 16.87 14.68
N LEU A 680 0.76 16.89 14.94
CA LEU A 680 -0.27 17.44 14.05
C LEU A 680 -0.01 18.89 13.61
N SER A 681 0.63 19.71 14.46
CA SER A 681 0.95 21.12 14.18
C SER A 681 1.91 21.28 12.99
N VAL A 682 2.90 20.38 12.86
CA VAL A 682 3.91 20.41 11.79
C VAL A 682 3.31 20.00 10.43
N LEU A 683 2.25 19.20 10.44
CA LEU A 683 1.61 18.68 9.23
C LEU A 683 0.74 19.71 8.51
N ASN A 684 0.36 20.82 9.16
CA ASN A 684 -0.40 21.90 8.51
C ASN A 684 0.40 22.57 7.38
N ASP A 685 1.73 22.62 7.51
CA ASP A 685 2.62 23.25 6.52
C ASP A 685 3.31 22.23 5.58
N ALA A 686 3.07 20.92 5.80
CA ALA A 686 3.73 19.84 5.07
C ALA A 686 2.70 18.90 4.42
N THR A 687 2.23 19.26 3.22
CA THR A 687 1.18 18.52 2.49
C THR A 687 1.54 17.07 2.18
N ASP A 688 2.82 16.79 1.94
CA ASP A 688 3.34 15.44 1.74
C ASP A 688 3.85 14.80 3.04
N GLY A 689 3.53 15.37 4.21
CA GLY A 689 4.01 14.88 5.50
C GLY A 689 5.50 15.06 5.76
N VAL A 690 5.96 14.54 6.90
CA VAL A 690 7.32 14.75 7.42
C VAL A 690 8.00 13.43 7.75
N VAL A 691 9.24 13.25 7.30
CA VAL A 691 10.05 12.06 7.64
C VAL A 691 10.72 12.25 8.99
N VAL A 692 10.46 11.35 9.94
CA VAL A 692 10.98 11.42 11.31
C VAL A 692 12.51 11.51 11.32
N GLY A 693 13.04 12.52 12.03
CA GLY A 693 14.49 12.74 12.17
C GLY A 693 15.16 13.37 10.95
N ARG A 694 14.41 13.75 9.91
CA ARG A 694 14.90 14.51 8.77
C ARG A 694 14.14 15.83 8.67
N HIS A 695 14.87 16.92 8.42
CA HIS A 695 14.22 18.19 8.08
C HIS A 695 13.67 18.04 6.65
N SER A 696 12.34 17.94 6.52
CA SER A 696 11.71 18.01 5.21
C SER A 696 11.84 19.46 4.69
N PRO A 697 12.47 19.70 3.53
CA PRO A 697 12.31 20.99 2.88
C PRO A 697 10.81 21.18 2.61
N SER A 698 10.30 22.39 2.88
CA SER A 698 8.95 22.79 2.46
C SER A 698 8.88 22.69 0.94
N THR A 699 8.42 21.55 0.41
CA THR A 699 8.17 21.39 -1.01
C THR A 699 6.79 21.98 -1.30
N THR A 700 6.76 23.04 -2.10
CA THR A 700 5.48 23.53 -2.63
C THR A 700 4.82 22.39 -3.40
N PRO A 701 3.61 21.94 -3.01
CA PRO A 701 2.94 20.85 -3.71
C PRO A 701 2.78 21.22 -5.19
N ARG A 702 2.98 20.23 -6.06
CA ARG A 702 2.71 20.42 -7.49
C ARG A 702 1.24 20.80 -7.64
N PRO A 703 0.90 21.92 -8.32
CA PRO A 703 -0.49 22.24 -8.60
C PRO A 703 -1.14 21.04 -9.29
N LEU A 704 -2.30 20.62 -8.80
CA LEU A 704 -3.03 19.52 -9.42
C LEU A 704 -3.57 20.00 -10.76
N ASP A 705 -3.10 19.41 -11.86
CA ASP A 705 -3.71 19.62 -13.18
C ASP A 705 -5.09 18.95 -13.19
N PRO A 706 -6.20 19.71 -13.23
CA PRO A 706 -7.55 19.14 -13.23
C PRO A 706 -7.82 18.31 -14.49
N MET A 707 -7.06 18.53 -15.57
CA MET A 707 -7.17 17.73 -16.79
C MET A 707 -6.48 16.39 -16.65
N ALA A 708 -5.39 16.30 -15.88
CA ALA A 708 -4.72 15.03 -15.56
C ALA A 708 -5.44 14.27 -14.44
N ASN A 709 -6.04 15.00 -13.50
CA ASN A 709 -6.65 14.49 -12.29
C ASN A 709 -8.15 14.88 -12.18
N PRO A 710 -8.98 14.51 -13.16
CA PRO A 710 -10.38 14.91 -13.15
C PRO A 710 -11.11 14.35 -11.93
N GLY A 711 -11.99 15.17 -11.34
CA GLY A 711 -12.76 14.83 -10.15
C GLY A 711 -12.04 15.08 -8.82
N ILE A 712 -10.76 15.46 -8.83
CA ILE A 712 -10.05 15.90 -7.61
C ILE A 712 -10.11 17.43 -7.55
N ARG A 713 -10.85 17.96 -6.59
CA ARG A 713 -10.84 19.41 -6.30
C ARG A 713 -9.51 19.79 -5.63
N SER A 714 -9.01 20.99 -5.87
CA SER A 714 -7.97 21.60 -5.03
C SER A 714 -8.58 21.80 -3.64
N VAL A 715 -8.22 20.93 -2.70
CA VAL A 715 -8.73 21.01 -1.33
C VAL A 715 -7.81 21.95 -0.56
N GLU A 716 -8.36 23.00 0.05
CA GLU A 716 -7.57 23.91 0.90
C GLU A 716 -7.22 23.29 2.26
N SER A 717 -7.92 22.21 2.65
CA SER A 717 -7.73 21.50 3.91
C SER A 717 -7.02 20.15 3.70
N ALA A 718 -5.70 20.14 3.92
CA ALA A 718 -4.96 18.95 4.36
C ALA A 718 -4.51 19.24 5.80
N GLY A 719 -4.73 18.31 6.73
CA GLY A 719 -4.50 18.53 8.17
C GLY A 719 -5.75 18.96 8.94
N LEU A 720 -5.63 19.15 10.26
CA LEU A 720 -6.77 19.29 11.18
C LEU A 720 -7.35 20.71 11.33
N GLY A 721 -7.00 21.63 10.44
CA GLY A 721 -7.39 23.03 10.54
C GLY A 721 -6.62 23.78 11.63
N ALA A 722 -6.72 25.11 11.62
CA ALA A 722 -5.88 26.04 12.39
C ALA A 722 -6.03 26.00 13.92
N LEU A 723 -6.78 25.04 14.48
CA LEU A 723 -7.03 24.89 15.92
C LEU A 723 -6.00 23.99 16.63
N SER A 724 -5.11 23.31 15.90
CA SER A 724 -3.91 22.72 16.51
C SER A 724 -2.89 23.85 16.72
N GLY A 725 -2.67 24.24 17.98
CA GLY A 725 -1.70 25.28 18.33
C GLY A 725 -0.36 25.05 17.60
N ALA A 726 0.00 25.98 16.73
CA ALA A 726 1.23 25.90 15.96
C ALA A 726 2.42 26.10 16.91
N THR A 727 3.12 25.02 17.25
CA THR A 727 4.48 25.12 17.75
C THR A 727 5.38 25.29 16.53
N THR A 728 5.94 26.50 16.35
CA THR A 728 7.02 26.70 15.38
C THR A 728 8.14 25.70 15.67
N THR A 729 8.73 25.13 14.61
CA THR A 729 9.83 24.14 14.63
C THR A 729 11.05 24.52 15.47
N THR A 730 11.11 25.74 16.00
CA THR A 730 12.10 26.22 16.96
C THR A 730 11.90 25.72 18.39
N HIS A 731 10.77 25.08 18.72
CA HIS A 731 10.47 24.55 20.06
C HIS A 731 10.27 23.03 20.08
N ALA A 732 10.97 22.27 19.23
CA ALA A 732 11.18 20.86 19.52
C ALA A 732 11.87 20.77 20.88
N SER A 733 11.13 20.30 21.88
CA SER A 733 11.61 20.09 23.25
C SER A 733 12.98 19.40 23.22
N SER A 734 13.96 19.94 23.95
CA SER A 734 15.24 19.31 24.23
C SER A 734 15.11 18.13 25.22
N ALA A 735 13.97 17.44 25.22
CA ALA A 735 13.81 16.21 25.96
C ALA A 735 14.91 15.24 25.52
N PRO A 736 15.57 14.52 26.44
CA PRO A 736 16.55 13.52 26.07
C PRO A 736 15.88 12.49 25.17
N SER A 737 16.24 12.47 23.88
CA SER A 737 15.78 11.42 22.97
C SER A 737 16.18 10.08 23.60
N PRO A 738 15.23 9.15 23.79
CA PRO A 738 15.58 7.83 24.26
C PRO A 738 16.54 7.18 23.25
N ALA A 739 17.47 6.37 23.75
CA ALA A 739 18.46 5.73 22.90
C ALA A 739 17.78 4.74 21.95
N SER A 740 17.95 4.96 20.64
CA SER A 740 17.48 4.03 19.60
C SER A 740 18.30 2.74 19.59
N ALA A 741 17.70 1.66 19.09
CA ALA A 741 18.39 0.42 18.83
C ALA A 741 19.57 0.61 17.86
N THR A 742 20.67 -0.11 18.10
CA THR A 742 21.81 -0.22 17.18
C THR A 742 22.04 -1.70 16.84
N LEU A 743 22.64 -1.98 15.68
CA LEU A 743 22.87 -3.36 15.24
C LEU A 743 23.72 -4.18 16.24
N GLU A 744 24.62 -3.50 16.96
CA GLU A 744 25.45 -4.08 18.02
C GLU A 744 24.65 -4.52 19.25
N LEU A 745 23.53 -3.86 19.55
CA LEU A 745 22.71 -4.16 20.72
C LEU A 745 21.56 -5.13 20.41
N VAL A 746 21.09 -5.16 19.17
CA VAL A 746 20.00 -6.06 18.75
C VAL A 746 20.54 -7.49 18.64
N GLY A 747 19.80 -8.47 19.18
CA GLY A 747 20.14 -9.91 19.09
C GLY A 747 19.54 -10.64 17.89
N ALA A 748 18.48 -10.11 17.28
CA ALA A 748 17.71 -10.76 16.20
C ALA A 748 18.57 -11.22 15.02
N GLY A 749 18.45 -12.48 14.59
CA GLY A 749 19.21 -13.04 13.46
C GLY A 749 20.69 -13.38 13.71
N ARG A 750 21.23 -13.27 14.93
CA ARG A 750 22.65 -13.60 15.23
C ARG A 750 22.99 -15.10 15.21
N GLY A 751 22.01 -15.97 15.43
CA GLY A 751 22.20 -17.40 15.45
C GLY A 751 20.93 -18.10 15.03
N VAL A 752 20.87 -18.50 13.76
CA VAL A 752 19.78 -19.32 13.23
C VAL A 752 20.40 -20.55 12.58
N GLU A 753 20.07 -21.72 13.11
CA GLU A 753 20.46 -22.99 12.50
C GLU A 753 19.33 -23.40 11.54
N VAL A 754 19.62 -23.36 10.25
CA VAL A 754 18.67 -23.78 9.22
C VAL A 754 18.92 -25.24 8.87
N PRO A 755 17.90 -26.12 8.98
CA PRO A 755 18.03 -27.52 8.60
C PRO A 755 18.46 -27.70 7.14
N LEU A 756 19.21 -28.76 6.85
CA LEU A 756 19.58 -29.12 5.47
C LEU A 756 18.35 -29.51 4.64
N VAL A 757 18.45 -29.36 3.32
CA VAL A 757 17.39 -29.75 2.37
C VAL A 757 17.29 -31.29 2.33
N ASP A 758 16.13 -31.86 2.65
CA ASP A 758 15.81 -33.28 2.41
C ASP A 758 15.39 -33.47 0.95
N ALA A 759 16.05 -34.39 0.24
CA ALA A 759 15.87 -34.65 -1.20
C ALA A 759 14.43 -35.07 -1.57
N TYR A 760 13.68 -35.65 -0.63
CA TYR A 760 12.29 -36.07 -0.82
C TYR A 760 11.28 -35.03 -0.34
N SER A 761 11.75 -33.94 0.27
CA SER A 761 10.90 -32.84 0.75
C SER A 761 10.99 -31.64 -0.20
N LEU A 762 9.91 -30.85 -0.23
CA LEU A 762 9.89 -29.52 -0.80
C LEU A 762 9.82 -28.50 0.33
N ARG A 763 10.50 -27.36 0.17
CA ARG A 763 10.34 -26.24 1.09
C ARG A 763 9.10 -25.43 0.72
N LEU A 764 8.27 -25.10 1.71
CA LEU A 764 7.04 -24.35 1.47
C LEU A 764 7.34 -22.84 1.43
N ASN A 765 6.87 -22.17 0.38
CA ASN A 765 6.77 -20.71 0.31
C ASN A 765 5.30 -20.30 0.46
N LEU A 766 4.99 -19.54 1.52
CA LEU A 766 3.69 -18.89 1.67
C LEU A 766 3.77 -17.44 1.25
N SER A 767 3.43 -17.18 -0.02
CA SER A 767 3.45 -15.85 -0.63
C SER A 767 2.18 -15.08 -0.32
N ARG A 768 2.26 -13.75 -0.20
CA ARG A 768 1.07 -12.92 0.02
C ARG A 768 0.45 -12.49 -1.31
N ARG A 769 -0.86 -12.24 -1.29
CA ARG A 769 -1.62 -11.69 -2.42
C ARG A 769 -2.27 -10.38 -2.03
N LEU A 770 -2.50 -9.49 -3.00
CA LEU A 770 -3.19 -8.23 -2.77
C LEU A 770 -4.62 -8.47 -2.26
N TYR A 771 -5.35 -9.34 -2.97
CA TYR A 771 -6.68 -9.80 -2.62
C TYR A 771 -6.56 -10.99 -1.67
N ASP A 772 -6.43 -10.68 -0.39
CA ASP A 772 -6.31 -11.63 0.71
C ASP A 772 -7.67 -11.88 1.40
N GLN A 773 -7.72 -12.83 2.33
CA GLN A 773 -8.89 -13.07 3.17
C GLN A 773 -8.97 -12.08 4.36
N GLY A 774 -8.43 -10.87 4.19
CA GLY A 774 -8.49 -9.81 5.21
C GLY A 774 -9.81 -9.05 5.18
N ILE A 775 -10.14 -8.40 6.32
CA ILE A 775 -11.38 -7.61 6.52
C ILE A 775 -11.65 -6.62 5.37
N ALA A 776 -10.62 -5.91 4.92
CA ALA A 776 -10.76 -4.91 3.84
C ALA A 776 -11.26 -5.53 2.52
N VAL A 777 -10.83 -6.76 2.20
CA VAL A 777 -11.20 -7.45 0.95
C VAL A 777 -12.53 -8.19 1.14
N GLN A 778 -12.66 -8.97 2.21
CA GLN A 778 -13.88 -9.73 2.49
C GLN A 778 -15.10 -8.83 2.74
N GLY A 779 -14.89 -7.66 3.34
CA GLY A 779 -15.95 -6.66 3.55
C GLY A 779 -16.32 -5.86 2.30
N SER A 780 -15.54 -5.97 1.21
CA SER A 780 -15.85 -5.30 -0.04
C SER A 780 -16.42 -6.27 -1.06
N ALA A 781 -17.69 -6.11 -1.41
CA ALA A 781 -18.35 -6.97 -2.41
C ALA A 781 -17.64 -6.90 -3.77
N ALA A 782 -17.06 -5.74 -4.11
CA ALA A 782 -16.29 -5.55 -5.34
C ALA A 782 -14.97 -6.32 -5.36
N LEU A 783 -14.37 -6.60 -4.19
CA LEU A 783 -13.05 -7.23 -4.07
C LEU A 783 -13.11 -8.70 -3.65
N ALA A 784 -14.14 -9.12 -2.94
CA ALA A 784 -14.23 -10.46 -2.35
C ALA A 784 -14.10 -11.59 -3.38
N ASN A 785 -14.59 -11.39 -4.61
CA ASN A 785 -14.50 -12.40 -5.68
C ASN A 785 -13.11 -12.49 -6.35
N LEU A 786 -12.19 -11.57 -6.02
CA LEU A 786 -10.85 -11.53 -6.59
C LEU A 786 -9.81 -12.31 -5.77
N THR A 787 -10.21 -12.90 -4.63
CA THR A 787 -9.30 -13.65 -3.78
C THR A 787 -8.84 -14.94 -4.46
N ALA A 788 -7.54 -15.21 -4.40
CA ALA A 788 -6.95 -16.43 -4.94
C ALA A 788 -7.44 -17.68 -4.18
N ARG A 789 -7.57 -18.79 -4.92
CA ARG A 789 -7.85 -20.12 -4.37
C ARG A 789 -6.55 -20.84 -3.99
N ALA A 790 -6.66 -21.83 -3.12
CA ALA A 790 -5.53 -22.66 -2.70
C ALA A 790 -5.10 -23.59 -3.85
N VAL A 791 -3.90 -23.34 -4.38
CA VAL A 791 -3.26 -24.10 -5.46
C VAL A 791 -1.79 -24.29 -5.10
N LEU A 792 -1.22 -25.45 -5.44
CA LEU A 792 0.21 -25.74 -5.28
C LEU A 792 0.95 -25.31 -6.56
N HIS A 793 1.68 -24.20 -6.49
CA HIS A 793 2.52 -23.75 -7.58
C HIS A 793 3.89 -24.45 -7.53
N LEU A 794 4.24 -25.12 -8.62
CA LEU A 794 5.42 -25.97 -8.73
C LEU A 794 6.20 -25.67 -10.01
N ASN A 795 7.52 -25.77 -9.90
CA ASN A 795 8.41 -25.74 -11.05
C ASN A 795 8.22 -26.97 -11.96
N HIS A 796 8.47 -26.85 -13.27
CA HIS A 796 8.34 -27.99 -14.19
C HIS A 796 9.14 -29.22 -13.78
N PHE A 797 10.35 -29.06 -13.24
CA PHE A 797 11.17 -30.20 -12.78
C PHE A 797 10.50 -30.99 -11.64
N ASP A 798 9.78 -30.29 -10.76
CA ASP A 798 9.10 -30.92 -9.63
C ASP A 798 7.78 -31.56 -10.05
N LEU A 799 7.05 -30.97 -11.01
CA LEU A 799 5.88 -31.59 -11.65
C LEU A 799 6.25 -32.88 -12.38
N ASP A 800 7.30 -32.85 -13.20
CA ASP A 800 7.79 -34.01 -13.95
C ASP A 800 8.22 -35.13 -13.00
N ARG A 801 8.88 -34.78 -11.88
CA ARG A 801 9.29 -35.74 -10.84
C ARG A 801 8.08 -36.41 -10.18
N LEU A 802 6.98 -35.68 -9.99
CA LEU A 802 5.74 -36.20 -9.40
C LEU A 802 4.87 -36.96 -10.41
N GLY A 803 5.11 -36.77 -11.71
CA GLY A 803 4.36 -37.38 -12.80
C GLY A 803 2.93 -36.85 -12.92
N VAL A 804 2.75 -35.54 -12.66
CA VAL A 804 1.44 -34.86 -12.67
C VAL A 804 1.46 -33.64 -13.59
N VAL A 805 0.28 -33.19 -14.04
CA VAL A 805 0.11 -32.00 -14.88
C VAL A 805 -0.76 -30.96 -14.19
N THR A 806 -0.76 -29.72 -14.69
CA THR A 806 -1.62 -28.64 -14.20
C THR A 806 -3.08 -29.09 -14.08
N GLY A 807 -3.68 -28.86 -12.90
CA GLY A 807 -5.04 -29.25 -12.56
C GLY A 807 -5.15 -30.60 -11.83
N ASP A 808 -4.12 -31.44 -11.84
CA ASP A 808 -4.13 -32.69 -11.08
C ASP A 808 -4.16 -32.43 -9.57
N LEU A 809 -4.88 -33.27 -8.83
CA LEU A 809 -4.97 -33.18 -7.38
C LEU A 809 -3.86 -34.00 -6.70
N VAL A 810 -3.00 -33.30 -5.95
CA VAL A 810 -1.86 -33.87 -5.22
C VAL A 810 -2.06 -33.74 -3.72
N THR A 811 -1.66 -34.76 -2.97
CA THR A 811 -1.68 -34.74 -1.51
C THR A 811 -0.38 -34.10 -1.00
N MET A 812 -0.51 -32.96 -0.32
CA MET A 812 0.55 -32.31 0.42
C MET A 812 0.53 -32.78 1.89
N ASN A 813 1.52 -33.58 2.26
CA ASN A 813 1.78 -34.00 3.62
C ASN A 813 2.65 -32.96 4.35
N ALA A 814 2.15 -32.42 5.45
CA ALA A 814 2.80 -31.44 6.31
C ALA A 814 2.89 -31.97 7.76
N ALA A 815 3.45 -31.16 8.67
CA ALA A 815 3.79 -31.59 10.03
C ALA A 815 2.58 -32.09 10.84
N ARG A 816 1.39 -31.52 10.65
CA ARG A 816 0.19 -31.82 11.45
C ARG A 816 -0.89 -32.60 10.70
N GLY A 817 -0.68 -32.86 9.41
CA GLY A 817 -1.68 -33.54 8.59
C GLY A 817 -1.38 -33.45 7.11
N ALA A 818 -2.36 -33.86 6.30
CA ALA A 818 -2.26 -33.83 4.86
C ALA A 818 -3.47 -33.10 4.27
N VAL A 819 -3.26 -32.44 3.15
CA VAL A 819 -4.30 -31.74 2.40
C VAL A 819 -4.15 -32.04 0.91
N ARG A 820 -5.27 -32.15 0.20
CA ARG A 820 -5.27 -32.44 -1.24
C ARG A 820 -5.64 -31.18 -2.02
N LEU A 821 -4.76 -30.74 -2.90
CA LEU A 821 -4.90 -29.48 -3.64
C LEU A 821 -4.54 -29.67 -5.13
N PRO A 822 -5.12 -28.86 -6.02
CA PRO A 822 -4.70 -28.83 -7.42
C PRO A 822 -3.27 -28.27 -7.55
N VAL A 823 -2.55 -28.71 -8.57
CA VAL A 823 -1.23 -28.18 -8.92
C VAL A 823 -1.28 -27.26 -10.13
N GLU A 824 -0.42 -26.25 -10.16
CA GLU A 824 -0.19 -25.37 -11.31
C GLU A 824 1.31 -25.23 -11.58
N LEU A 825 1.67 -25.24 -12.87
CA LEU A 825 3.04 -24.96 -13.31
C LEU A 825 3.38 -23.47 -13.11
N ASP A 826 4.45 -23.21 -12.39
CA ASP A 826 5.06 -21.89 -12.27
C ASP A 826 6.60 -22.00 -12.14
N ASP A 827 7.30 -21.69 -13.23
CA ASP A 827 8.76 -21.74 -13.28
C ASP A 827 9.46 -20.56 -12.58
N SER A 828 8.69 -19.61 -12.03
CA SER A 828 9.24 -18.64 -11.09
C SER A 828 9.48 -19.23 -9.70
N VAL A 829 8.79 -20.32 -9.34
CA VAL A 829 9.03 -21.05 -8.10
C VAL A 829 10.38 -21.77 -8.20
N PRO A 830 11.31 -21.58 -7.24
CA PRO A 830 12.58 -22.28 -7.25
C PRO A 830 12.40 -23.79 -7.16
N ARG A 831 13.22 -24.54 -7.90
CA ARG A 831 13.26 -26.01 -7.81
C ARG A 831 13.47 -26.48 -6.36
N GLY A 832 12.71 -27.49 -5.95
CA GLY A 832 12.73 -27.99 -4.58
C GLY A 832 11.88 -27.15 -3.60
N CYS A 833 11.09 -26.21 -4.12
CA CYS A 833 10.09 -25.45 -3.37
C CYS A 833 8.70 -25.68 -3.94
N VAL A 834 7.69 -25.41 -3.12
CA VAL A 834 6.28 -25.29 -3.52
C VAL A 834 5.76 -23.97 -2.98
N GLU A 835 5.08 -23.20 -3.82
CA GLU A 835 4.45 -21.94 -3.41
C GLU A 835 2.94 -22.11 -3.26
N VAL A 836 2.39 -21.54 -2.20
CA VAL A 836 0.95 -21.47 -1.95
C VAL A 836 0.59 -20.08 -1.43
N PRO A 837 -0.44 -19.40 -1.96
CA PRO A 837 -0.87 -18.12 -1.41
C PRO A 837 -1.28 -18.22 0.07
N PHE A 838 -0.80 -17.30 0.89
CA PHE A 838 -1.08 -17.25 2.33
C PHE A 838 -2.57 -17.00 2.59
N GLY A 839 -3.17 -17.89 3.39
CA GLY A 839 -4.57 -17.78 3.80
C GLY A 839 -5.57 -17.96 2.66
N SER A 840 -5.16 -18.52 1.52
CA SER A 840 -6.10 -18.89 0.46
C SER A 840 -7.02 -20.04 0.90
N LEU A 841 -8.24 -20.02 0.37
CA LEU A 841 -9.27 -21.00 0.68
C LEU A 841 -9.38 -22.04 -0.44
N ASP A 842 -9.82 -23.24 -0.11
CA ASP A 842 -10.17 -24.26 -1.09
C ASP A 842 -11.51 -23.96 -1.79
N GLU A 843 -11.97 -24.89 -2.64
CA GLU A 843 -13.25 -24.74 -3.36
C GLU A 843 -14.47 -24.68 -2.43
N SER A 844 -14.35 -25.18 -1.20
CA SER A 844 -15.41 -25.13 -0.18
C SER A 844 -15.38 -23.85 0.66
N GLY A 845 -14.41 -22.96 0.42
CA GLY A 845 -14.23 -21.73 1.19
C GLY A 845 -13.56 -21.96 2.54
N VAL A 846 -12.81 -23.05 2.71
CA VAL A 846 -12.13 -23.39 3.96
C VAL A 846 -10.62 -23.22 3.79
N ASP A 847 -9.97 -22.66 4.82
CA ASP A 847 -8.50 -22.66 4.89
C ASP A 847 -8.01 -24.04 5.29
N VAL A 848 -7.46 -24.76 4.32
CA VAL A 848 -6.99 -26.13 4.49
C VAL A 848 -5.47 -26.23 4.59
N VAL A 849 -4.75 -25.12 4.34
CA VAL A 849 -3.29 -25.09 4.31
C VAL A 849 -2.74 -24.74 5.68
N ARG A 850 -3.10 -23.58 6.24
CA ARG A 850 -2.54 -23.13 7.54
C ARG A 850 -2.78 -24.14 8.67
N PRO A 851 -3.93 -24.84 8.77
CA PRO A 851 -4.15 -25.80 9.85
C PRO A 851 -3.19 -27.00 9.88
N VAL A 852 -2.61 -27.40 8.74
CA VAL A 852 -1.71 -28.56 8.68
C VAL A 852 -0.22 -28.19 8.90
N LEU A 853 0.08 -26.89 9.03
CA LEU A 853 1.44 -26.38 9.22
C LEU A 853 1.82 -26.28 10.71
N ASP A 854 3.12 -26.21 10.96
CA ASP A 854 3.69 -25.95 12.28
C ASP A 854 4.56 -24.68 12.23
N ALA A 855 4.14 -23.61 12.91
CA ALA A 855 4.90 -22.36 12.94
C ALA A 855 6.15 -22.42 13.83
N GLY A 856 6.34 -23.48 14.63
CA GLY A 856 7.52 -23.66 15.46
C GLY A 856 8.79 -23.99 14.65
N ALA A 857 8.64 -24.62 13.49
CA ALA A 857 9.73 -25.02 12.61
C ALA A 857 10.47 -23.81 12.04
N VAL A 858 11.80 -23.85 11.97
CA VAL A 858 12.62 -22.76 11.38
C VAL A 858 12.27 -22.53 9.91
N VAL A 859 12.09 -23.63 9.18
CA VAL A 859 11.62 -23.68 7.78
C VAL A 859 10.61 -24.81 7.68
N THR A 860 9.47 -24.54 7.03
CA THR A 860 8.46 -25.57 6.80
C THR A 860 8.83 -26.40 5.56
N SER A 861 8.87 -27.73 5.74
CA SER A 861 9.05 -28.70 4.66
C SER A 861 7.79 -29.56 4.51
N VAL A 862 7.43 -29.87 3.26
CA VAL A 862 6.27 -30.71 2.91
C VAL A 862 6.67 -31.82 1.95
N ARG A 863 5.84 -32.86 1.86
CA ARG A 863 5.99 -33.97 0.89
C ARG A 863 4.77 -34.04 0.01
N LEU A 864 4.96 -34.18 -1.29
CA LEU A 864 3.89 -34.25 -2.27
C LEU A 864 3.74 -35.69 -2.80
N GLU A 865 2.51 -36.18 -2.83
CA GLU A 865 2.17 -37.54 -3.28
C GLU A 865 1.01 -37.48 -4.30
N SER A 866 1.19 -38.10 -5.47
CA SER A 866 0.22 -38.08 -6.57
C SER A 866 -0.85 -39.19 -6.52
N ARG A 867 -0.78 -40.10 -5.53
CA ARG A 867 -1.70 -41.25 -5.39
C ARG A 867 -2.12 -41.50 -3.96
#